data_AF-A0A1G1B0Q4-F1
#
_entry.id   AF-A0A1G1B0Q4-F1
#
_cell.length_a   1.000
_cell.length_b   1.000
_cell.length_c   1.000
_cell.angle_alpha   90.00
_cell.angle_beta   90.00
_cell.angle_gamma   90.00
#
_symmetry.space_group_name_H-M   'P 1'
#
loop_
_entity.id
_entity.type
_entity.pdbx_description
1 polymer ?
#
loop_
_entity_poly.entity_id
_entity_poly.type
_entity_poly.pdbx_seq_one_letter_code
_entity_poly.pdbx_strand_id
1 'polypeptide(L)'
;MIARTNKNILFFVLFIAIVSLALYITAAQLGSSKYTTNNVETINEQSYVFGETSSVELGSIKNADNAFIHLKLRFRANSTEGYPNVFQTAPANQGLRMEISGSTAALIVADYSLPDDLKGLILTSSLKTGQWYSLEINALNGAYINAFLDGNLVADYVSAGIFMETTRFLVGEGFDSTRIFRGSIDDISVTKGNRSSSWSLLIGQWLLILLCGAAFLISVTQKNYYTNLKDPFESATNELYYLTILFGSIIAIISIALLLIRLYGLQHIGHSKWLVHLLLPIILITIVILNKLDILLWRPVKWLISLVLVIYAISMVGSIHNKIHAYDTFILAMLVFCPLAFAKIESLSKYKESKTRLFAFALYVILLALSWSSLVDLTNWNAFRQMLEANFSISIIGAFLVLRAVFFILSKPSTAIEVLHYKFGSFREFKRLLPLIFLDISIIYVFFWISFREDSLFIPGSEYHWAYFVGVVEGVRNGGWLLWDTPSQYGFLNILLASLVPSTSAWQSFYIFQGILLFLVSVGIYLAAIRCIASSIFVRLATFSIIFMSLFFADPELIGPYPFPSSSVVRFFCVYLLVLMACFIPKFGIKQAITLSIVWSLALIWSAESAIYGTAIFLFVIVALLLTYSTVNNRLELAVKYGLIATLCLVTVLVMLFTFYFVRLGVVPDLSSFYEHAIGYAEGFGYVPFSLSGPGNLLLLVFMGISILCMGAIRLGGDANDDTVAPFAAMAGCIWGISTYYIGRPVPQNITAMLPLIVMTVYFSVMLSKRMSPQRVYSLPIKIVAIPLLFLVLIPVFNLKWVNNLAQIKSFTSNVTANLPKATDELQQLIDNIQPLTDESIVYYGDDAAPPILSGDYARLNERNWLPIPLQLLEQPLSEARRKLYLTRYICRNQPNGGILVNRNSDSILVRLQGFLHELNQFYDVQEVILGDEFTMHRYSGINLQHCPAEVGKKTS
;
A
#
# COMPACT_ATOMS: atom_id res chain seq x y z
N MET A 1 38.42 -7.25 25.01
CA MET A 1 36.95 -7.05 25.19
C MET A 1 36.17 -7.32 23.91
N ILE A 2 36.48 -6.64 22.79
CA ILE A 2 35.90 -6.90 21.45
C ILE A 2 36.03 -8.39 21.02
N ALA A 3 37.16 -9.02 21.34
CA ALA A 3 37.39 -10.45 21.06
C ALA A 3 36.48 -11.41 21.85
N ARG A 4 35.95 -11.02 23.02
CA ARG A 4 35.05 -11.86 23.84
C ARG A 4 33.60 -11.76 23.33
N THR A 5 33.19 -10.57 22.89
CA THR A 5 31.87 -10.34 22.29
C THR A 5 31.75 -11.02 20.92
N ASN A 6 32.82 -11.05 20.12
CA ASN A 6 32.84 -11.73 18.83
C ASN A 6 32.78 -13.27 18.94
N LYS A 7 33.38 -13.87 19.99
CA LYS A 7 33.29 -15.33 20.22
C LYS A 7 31.86 -15.79 20.51
N ASN A 8 31.09 -15.03 21.29
CA ASN A 8 29.71 -15.39 21.61
C ASN A 8 28.77 -15.22 20.39
N ILE A 9 29.01 -14.22 19.54
CA ILE A 9 28.26 -14.04 18.30
C ILE A 9 28.60 -15.17 17.31
N LEU A 10 29.87 -15.50 17.14
CA LEU A 10 30.31 -16.59 16.25
C LEU A 10 29.76 -17.95 16.71
N PHE A 11 29.85 -18.26 18.00
CA PHE A 11 29.30 -19.48 18.57
C PHE A 11 27.78 -19.58 18.36
N PHE A 12 27.07 -18.46 18.51
CA PHE A 12 25.62 -18.40 18.33
C PHE A 12 25.20 -18.54 16.86
N VAL A 13 25.93 -17.91 15.93
CA VAL A 13 25.71 -18.10 14.49
C VAL A 13 26.00 -19.56 14.10
N LEU A 14 27.07 -20.15 14.63
CA LEU A 14 27.40 -21.55 14.40
C LEU A 14 26.33 -22.50 14.96
N PHE A 15 25.83 -22.21 16.17
CA PHE A 15 24.76 -22.98 16.80
C PHE A 15 23.46 -22.92 16.01
N ILE A 16 23.05 -21.73 15.56
CA ILE A 16 21.87 -21.57 14.69
C ILE A 16 22.09 -22.31 13.37
N ALA A 17 23.27 -22.21 12.75
CA ALA A 17 23.57 -22.92 11.51
C ALA A 17 23.51 -24.45 11.68
N ILE A 18 24.05 -24.97 12.78
CA ILE A 18 24.02 -26.41 13.09
C ILE A 18 22.59 -26.88 13.38
N VAL A 19 21.82 -26.14 14.17
CA VAL A 19 20.41 -26.47 14.46
C VAL A 19 19.56 -26.39 13.19
N SER A 20 19.77 -25.38 12.34
CA SER A 20 19.05 -25.21 11.08
C SER A 20 19.41 -26.32 10.09
N LEU A 21 20.69 -26.70 10.02
CA LEU A 21 21.15 -27.82 9.21
C LEU A 21 20.59 -29.15 9.71
N ALA A 22 20.58 -29.38 11.02
CA ALA A 22 19.99 -30.57 11.62
C ALA A 22 18.49 -30.64 11.33
N LEU A 23 17.75 -29.53 11.47
CA LEU A 23 16.33 -29.46 11.16
C LEU A 23 16.05 -29.59 9.66
N TYR A 24 16.89 -29.03 8.78
CA TYR A 24 16.80 -29.21 7.33
C TYR A 24 17.03 -30.67 6.94
N ILE A 25 18.05 -31.34 7.51
CA ILE A 25 18.31 -32.76 7.30
C ILE A 25 17.13 -33.59 7.81
N THR A 26 16.59 -33.26 8.99
CA THR A 26 15.44 -33.96 9.56
C THR A 26 14.18 -33.75 8.71
N ALA A 27 13.95 -32.53 8.20
CA ALA A 27 12.83 -32.20 7.32
C ALA A 27 12.98 -32.85 5.92
N ALA A 28 14.18 -32.91 5.37
CA ALA A 28 14.47 -33.61 4.11
C ALA A 28 14.31 -35.13 4.26
N GLN A 29 14.73 -35.69 5.40
CA GLN A 29 14.48 -37.10 5.74
C GLN A 29 12.99 -37.38 5.99
N LEU A 30 12.27 -36.46 6.65
CA LEU A 30 10.83 -36.57 6.90
C LEU A 30 9.98 -36.33 5.63
N GLY A 31 10.43 -35.49 4.69
CA GLY A 31 9.79 -35.30 3.39
C GLY A 31 9.85 -36.55 2.51
N SER A 32 10.81 -37.45 2.77
CA SER A 32 10.85 -38.80 2.18
C SER A 32 10.06 -39.83 3.00
N SER A 33 9.71 -39.53 4.25
CA SER A 33 8.87 -40.40 5.06
C SER A 33 7.43 -40.25 4.61
N LYS A 34 6.91 -41.29 3.97
CA LYS A 34 5.52 -41.42 3.51
C LYS A 34 4.58 -40.88 4.60
N TYR A 35 3.79 -39.85 4.26
CA TYR A 35 2.64 -39.42 5.06
C TYR A 35 1.90 -40.67 5.57
N THR A 36 1.77 -40.83 6.88
CA THR A 36 1.01 -41.93 7.46
C THR A 36 -0.46 -41.74 7.09
N THR A 37 -0.97 -42.61 6.24
CA THR A 37 -2.33 -42.58 5.70
C THR A 37 -3.34 -43.04 6.76
N ASN A 38 -3.64 -42.17 7.71
CA ASN A 38 -4.75 -42.42 8.63
C ASN A 38 -6.03 -41.93 7.92
N ASN A 39 -6.78 -42.85 7.32
CA ASN A 39 -8.08 -42.64 6.62
C ASN A 39 -8.00 -42.31 5.13
N VAL A 40 -7.17 -43.01 4.37
CA VAL A 40 -7.28 -43.02 2.90
C VAL A 40 -7.98 -44.30 2.47
N GLU A 41 -9.05 -44.18 1.69
CA GLU A 41 -9.78 -45.29 1.09
C GLU A 41 -9.55 -45.31 -0.42
N THR A 42 -9.49 -46.50 -1.01
CA THR A 42 -9.45 -46.66 -2.47
C THR A 42 -10.78 -47.25 -2.93
N ILE A 43 -11.46 -46.54 -3.82
CA ILE A 43 -12.72 -46.94 -4.42
C ILE A 43 -12.44 -47.24 -5.89
N ASN A 44 -12.91 -48.39 -6.37
CA ASN A 44 -12.93 -48.73 -7.78
C ASN A 44 -14.39 -48.83 -8.20
N GLU A 45 -14.77 -48.15 -9.28
CA GLU A 45 -16.17 -48.08 -9.73
C GLU A 45 -16.34 -48.63 -11.14
N GLN A 46 -17.58 -48.91 -11.50
CA GLN A 46 -17.94 -49.34 -12.85
C GLN A 46 -17.76 -48.20 -13.86
N SER A 47 -17.57 -48.58 -15.12
CA SER A 47 -17.43 -47.64 -16.24
C SER A 47 -18.69 -46.79 -16.39
N TYR A 48 -18.50 -45.51 -16.73
CA TYR A 48 -19.57 -44.60 -17.11
C TYR A 48 -19.72 -44.53 -18.63
N VAL A 49 -20.93 -44.68 -19.15
CA VAL A 49 -21.26 -44.51 -20.57
C VAL A 49 -22.48 -43.60 -20.67
N PHE A 50 -22.32 -42.45 -21.34
CA PHE A 50 -23.38 -41.46 -21.49
C PHE A 50 -24.64 -42.06 -22.13
N GLY A 51 -25.77 -41.91 -21.44
CA GLY A 51 -27.07 -42.43 -21.87
C GLY A 51 -27.34 -43.89 -21.50
N GLU A 52 -26.34 -44.63 -21.03
CA GLU A 52 -26.46 -46.04 -20.63
C GLU A 52 -26.35 -46.22 -19.11
N THR A 53 -25.46 -45.47 -18.45
CA THR A 53 -25.25 -45.52 -16.99
C THR A 53 -25.49 -44.16 -16.36
N SER A 54 -25.89 -44.13 -15.08
CA SER A 54 -25.87 -42.90 -14.29
C SER A 54 -24.44 -42.43 -14.03
N SER A 55 -24.28 -41.15 -13.66
CA SER A 55 -23.02 -40.63 -13.13
C SER A 55 -22.57 -41.43 -11.90
N VAL A 56 -21.25 -41.44 -11.66
CA VAL A 56 -20.64 -42.16 -10.55
C VAL A 56 -20.38 -41.19 -9.41
N GLU A 57 -20.95 -41.45 -8.24
CA GLU A 57 -20.73 -40.68 -7.02
C GLU A 57 -19.74 -41.40 -6.10
N LEU A 58 -18.54 -40.84 -5.97
CA LEU A 58 -17.45 -41.38 -5.15
C LEU A 58 -17.52 -40.89 -3.69
N GLY A 59 -18.60 -40.25 -3.27
CA GLY A 59 -18.80 -39.70 -1.93
C GLY A 59 -17.95 -38.44 -1.65
N SER A 60 -17.64 -38.18 -0.39
CA SER A 60 -16.98 -36.96 0.07
C SER A 60 -15.70 -37.23 0.87
N ILE A 61 -14.90 -36.18 1.10
CA ILE A 61 -13.86 -36.17 2.13
C ILE A 61 -14.33 -35.17 3.20
N LYS A 62 -14.57 -35.66 4.41
CA LYS A 62 -15.25 -34.90 5.49
C LYS A 62 -14.53 -33.62 5.87
N ASN A 63 -13.21 -33.61 5.79
CA ASN A 63 -12.39 -32.44 6.04
C ASN A 63 -11.70 -32.05 4.72
N ALA A 64 -11.93 -30.83 4.23
CA ALA A 64 -11.22 -30.35 3.07
C ALA A 64 -9.73 -30.14 3.37
N ASP A 65 -9.35 -29.85 4.61
CA ASP A 65 -7.96 -29.59 4.99
C ASP A 65 -7.09 -30.84 4.78
N ASN A 66 -6.04 -30.70 3.97
CA ASN A 66 -5.18 -31.82 3.56
C ASN A 66 -5.95 -32.97 2.88
N ALA A 67 -7.08 -32.66 2.23
CA ALA A 67 -7.77 -33.58 1.37
C ALA A 67 -6.82 -34.05 0.27
N PHE A 68 -6.63 -35.36 0.20
CA PHE A 68 -5.79 -36.03 -0.77
C PHE A 68 -6.68 -36.78 -1.74
N ILE A 69 -6.38 -36.63 -3.03
CA ILE A 69 -7.04 -37.34 -4.13
C ILE A 69 -5.95 -37.90 -5.03
N HIS A 70 -5.97 -39.22 -5.22
CA HIS A 70 -5.26 -39.88 -6.30
C HIS A 70 -6.29 -40.57 -7.20
N LEU A 71 -6.59 -39.94 -8.33
CA LEU A 71 -7.57 -40.39 -9.31
C LEU A 71 -6.86 -41.01 -10.50
N LYS A 72 -7.28 -42.20 -10.93
CA LYS A 72 -6.95 -42.82 -12.21
C LYS A 72 -8.24 -43.13 -12.94
N LEU A 73 -8.30 -42.79 -14.22
CA LEU A 73 -9.38 -43.19 -15.12
C LEU A 73 -8.90 -43.15 -16.56
N ARG A 74 -9.67 -43.73 -17.47
CA ARG A 74 -9.57 -43.48 -18.90
C ARG A 74 -10.84 -42.82 -19.38
N PHE A 75 -10.75 -41.90 -20.33
CA PHE A 75 -11.94 -41.25 -20.88
C PHE A 75 -11.87 -41.13 -22.40
N ARG A 76 -13.04 -41.13 -23.03
CA ARG A 76 -13.24 -40.87 -24.45
C ARG A 76 -14.43 -39.95 -24.61
N ALA A 77 -14.17 -38.71 -25.01
CA ALA A 77 -15.23 -37.74 -25.28
C ALA A 77 -15.82 -37.99 -26.68
N ASN A 78 -17.14 -38.12 -26.79
CA ASN A 78 -17.84 -38.18 -28.07
C ASN A 78 -18.28 -36.79 -28.54
N SER A 79 -18.46 -35.86 -27.60
CA SER A 79 -18.79 -34.45 -27.85
C SER A 79 -18.10 -33.57 -26.81
N THR A 80 -17.69 -32.37 -27.22
CA THR A 80 -17.09 -31.35 -26.33
C THR A 80 -17.97 -30.10 -26.17
N GLU A 81 -19.16 -30.10 -26.77
CA GLU A 81 -20.14 -29.01 -26.61
C GLU A 81 -20.64 -28.86 -25.16
N GLY A 82 -20.76 -27.63 -24.68
CA GLY A 82 -21.33 -27.32 -23.37
C GLY A 82 -20.36 -27.45 -22.19
N TYR A 83 -19.05 -27.39 -22.44
CA TYR A 83 -18.01 -27.45 -21.40
C TYR A 83 -18.14 -28.66 -20.45
N PRO A 84 -18.21 -29.89 -20.99
CA PRO A 84 -18.49 -31.07 -20.18
C PRO A 84 -17.40 -31.31 -19.12
N ASN A 85 -17.84 -31.68 -17.92
CA ASN A 85 -16.94 -32.04 -16.83
C ASN A 85 -16.72 -33.56 -16.79
N VAL A 86 -15.46 -34.00 -16.90
CA VAL A 86 -15.12 -35.42 -16.72
C VAL A 86 -15.33 -35.83 -15.26
N PHE A 87 -14.96 -34.94 -14.32
CA PHE A 87 -15.24 -35.08 -12.90
C PHE A 87 -15.28 -33.71 -12.19
N GLN A 88 -15.89 -33.65 -11.01
CA GLN A 88 -15.92 -32.46 -10.15
C GLN A 88 -16.09 -32.83 -8.66
N THR A 89 -15.34 -32.19 -7.76
CA THR A 89 -15.33 -32.52 -6.31
C THR A 89 -16.23 -31.67 -5.41
N ALA A 90 -16.70 -30.52 -5.88
CA ALA A 90 -17.64 -29.63 -5.19
C ALA A 90 -18.36 -28.69 -6.17
N PRO A 91 -19.51 -28.10 -5.79
CA PRO A 91 -20.22 -27.13 -6.63
C PRO A 91 -19.38 -25.92 -7.02
N ALA A 92 -19.78 -25.27 -8.12
CA ALA A 92 -19.18 -24.04 -8.62
C ALA A 92 -17.65 -24.15 -8.82
N ASN A 93 -16.90 -23.12 -8.43
CA ASN A 93 -15.46 -23.02 -8.58
C ASN A 93 -14.68 -23.40 -7.30
N GLN A 94 -15.35 -24.05 -6.33
CA GLN A 94 -14.76 -24.35 -5.01
C GLN A 94 -14.02 -25.71 -4.97
N GLY A 95 -14.29 -26.60 -5.92
CA GLY A 95 -13.66 -27.92 -6.02
C GLY A 95 -12.59 -28.01 -7.12
N LEU A 96 -11.95 -29.17 -7.19
CA LEU A 96 -11.16 -29.57 -8.35
C LEU A 96 -12.10 -30.13 -9.42
N ARG A 97 -12.02 -29.61 -10.65
CA ARG A 97 -12.76 -30.17 -11.80
C ARG A 97 -11.87 -30.31 -13.02
N MET A 98 -12.19 -31.28 -13.86
CA MET A 98 -11.64 -31.37 -15.21
C MET A 98 -12.71 -31.00 -16.23
N GLU A 99 -12.44 -29.94 -16.98
CA GLU A 99 -13.33 -29.38 -17.99
C GLU A 99 -12.73 -29.58 -19.39
N ILE A 100 -13.58 -29.84 -20.39
CA ILE A 100 -13.19 -29.88 -21.80
C ILE A 100 -13.86 -28.72 -22.54
N SER A 101 -13.06 -27.86 -23.17
CA SER A 101 -13.52 -26.74 -24.00
C SER A 101 -12.94 -26.86 -25.40
N GLY A 102 -13.76 -27.23 -26.38
CA GLY A 102 -13.31 -27.48 -27.75
C GLY A 102 -12.32 -28.65 -27.79
N SER A 103 -11.07 -28.39 -28.22
CA SER A 103 -9.97 -29.37 -28.20
C SER A 103 -9.11 -29.31 -26.93
N THR A 104 -9.45 -28.45 -25.97
CA THR A 104 -8.64 -28.25 -24.77
C THR A 104 -9.26 -29.00 -23.59
N ALA A 105 -8.45 -29.77 -22.88
CA ALA A 105 -8.79 -30.33 -21.58
C ALA A 105 -7.94 -29.67 -20.50
N ALA A 106 -8.56 -29.19 -19.42
CA ALA A 106 -7.87 -28.51 -18.33
C ALA A 106 -8.43 -28.90 -16.97
N LEU A 107 -7.56 -28.88 -15.94
CA LEU A 107 -7.99 -28.88 -14.54
C LEU A 107 -8.23 -27.45 -14.09
N ILE A 108 -9.37 -27.21 -13.45
CA ILE A 108 -9.71 -25.95 -12.81
C ILE A 108 -9.78 -26.20 -11.30
N VAL A 109 -9.06 -25.39 -10.53
CA VAL A 109 -9.04 -25.44 -9.07
C VAL A 109 -9.03 -24.04 -8.49
N ALA A 110 -9.63 -23.84 -7.32
CA ALA A 110 -9.45 -22.59 -6.59
C ALA A 110 -8.01 -22.46 -6.10
N ASP A 111 -7.44 -21.26 -6.24
CA ASP A 111 -6.15 -20.92 -5.66
C ASP A 111 -6.19 -19.49 -5.15
N TYR A 112 -6.39 -19.35 -3.84
CA TYR A 112 -6.51 -18.05 -3.16
C TYR A 112 -5.19 -17.26 -3.09
N SER A 113 -4.10 -17.80 -3.66
CA SER A 113 -2.88 -17.04 -3.88
C SER A 113 -2.89 -16.23 -5.18
N LEU A 114 -3.88 -16.45 -6.07
CA LEU A 114 -4.01 -15.78 -7.36
C LEU A 114 -5.07 -14.67 -7.31
N PRO A 115 -4.97 -13.63 -8.16
CA PRO A 115 -5.92 -12.50 -8.16
C PRO A 115 -7.38 -12.89 -8.45
N ASP A 116 -7.58 -13.90 -9.31
CA ASP A 116 -8.91 -14.38 -9.72
C ASP A 116 -9.39 -15.59 -8.90
N ASP A 117 -8.65 -15.95 -7.84
CA ASP A 117 -8.87 -17.12 -6.98
C ASP A 117 -8.97 -18.46 -7.73
N LEU A 118 -8.54 -18.53 -9.00
CA LEU A 118 -8.65 -19.72 -9.86
C LEU A 118 -7.38 -20.00 -10.64
N LYS A 119 -7.04 -21.28 -10.73
CA LYS A 119 -5.97 -21.79 -11.58
C LYS A 119 -6.51 -22.79 -12.60
N GLY A 120 -6.27 -22.49 -13.87
CA GLY A 120 -6.38 -23.45 -14.97
C GLY A 120 -5.04 -24.15 -15.26
N LEU A 121 -5.03 -25.48 -15.29
CA LEU A 121 -3.90 -26.32 -15.66
C LEU A 121 -4.25 -27.08 -16.94
N ILE A 122 -3.71 -26.64 -18.07
CA ILE A 122 -3.96 -27.27 -19.37
C ILE A 122 -3.30 -28.65 -19.40
N LEU A 123 -4.11 -29.70 -19.62
CA LEU A 123 -3.63 -31.07 -19.77
C LEU A 123 -3.28 -31.38 -21.23
N THR A 124 -4.08 -30.86 -22.16
CA THR A 124 -3.82 -30.90 -23.61
C THR A 124 -4.67 -29.85 -24.33
N SER A 125 -4.18 -29.31 -25.44
CA SER A 125 -4.92 -28.41 -26.35
C SER A 125 -5.34 -29.11 -27.66
N SER A 126 -5.04 -30.40 -27.80
CA SER A 126 -5.25 -31.18 -29.04
C SER A 126 -6.06 -32.46 -28.79
N LEU A 127 -7.06 -32.40 -27.90
CA LEU A 127 -7.98 -33.48 -27.63
C LEU A 127 -8.79 -33.82 -28.89
N LYS A 128 -8.88 -35.11 -29.21
CA LYS A 128 -9.65 -35.64 -30.34
C LYS A 128 -10.86 -36.42 -29.83
N THR A 129 -12.04 -36.07 -30.32
CA THR A 129 -13.26 -36.82 -30.02
C THR A 129 -13.15 -38.26 -30.54
N GLY A 130 -13.71 -39.22 -29.81
CA GLY A 130 -13.66 -40.65 -30.15
C GLY A 130 -12.34 -41.36 -29.80
N GLN A 131 -11.32 -40.64 -29.35
CA GLN A 131 -10.05 -41.21 -28.88
C GLN A 131 -10.07 -41.44 -27.35
N TRP A 132 -9.50 -42.57 -26.92
CA TRP A 132 -9.26 -42.86 -25.50
C TRP A 132 -8.00 -42.17 -25.00
N TYR A 133 -8.09 -41.57 -23.81
CA TYR A 133 -7.00 -40.97 -23.07
C TYR A 133 -6.93 -41.59 -21.67
N SER A 134 -5.73 -41.84 -21.16
CA SER A 134 -5.48 -42.27 -19.77
C SER A 134 -5.13 -41.05 -18.92
N LEU A 135 -5.82 -40.86 -17.80
CA LEU A 135 -5.64 -39.74 -16.89
C LEU A 135 -5.28 -40.25 -15.50
N GLU A 136 -4.20 -39.70 -14.93
CA GLU A 136 -3.82 -39.91 -13.54
C GLU A 136 -3.58 -38.56 -12.86
N ILE A 137 -4.24 -38.30 -11.75
CA ILE A 137 -4.14 -37.05 -10.99
C ILE A 137 -3.75 -37.38 -9.55
N ASN A 138 -2.72 -36.72 -9.04
CA ASN A 138 -2.34 -36.70 -7.63
C ASN A 138 -2.51 -35.28 -7.12
N ALA A 139 -3.47 -35.04 -6.24
CA ALA A 139 -3.77 -33.73 -5.69
C ALA A 139 -3.80 -33.77 -4.16
N LEU A 140 -3.21 -32.77 -3.53
CA LEU A 140 -3.24 -32.56 -2.09
C LEU A 140 -3.64 -31.11 -1.79
N ASN A 141 -4.74 -30.95 -1.05
CA ASN A 141 -5.30 -29.64 -0.75
C ASN A 141 -4.31 -28.79 0.07
N GLY A 142 -4.11 -27.54 -0.34
CA GLY A 142 -3.11 -26.63 0.23
C GLY A 142 -1.66 -26.98 -0.10
N ALA A 143 -1.40 -27.81 -1.12
CA ALA A 143 -0.02 -28.21 -1.45
C ALA A 143 0.26 -28.32 -2.96
N TYR A 144 -0.29 -29.32 -3.66
CA TYR A 144 0.10 -29.61 -5.03
C TYR A 144 -0.96 -30.34 -5.86
N ILE A 145 -0.83 -30.27 -7.18
CA ILE A 145 -1.55 -31.05 -8.19
C ILE A 145 -0.55 -31.51 -9.26
N ASN A 146 -0.44 -32.82 -9.43
CA ASN A 146 0.31 -33.47 -10.51
C ASN A 146 -0.68 -34.22 -11.40
N ALA A 147 -0.66 -33.96 -12.70
CA ALA A 147 -1.52 -34.64 -13.66
C ALA A 147 -0.71 -35.28 -14.79
N PHE A 148 -1.05 -36.52 -15.09
CA PHE A 148 -0.46 -37.31 -16.16
C PHE A 148 -1.53 -37.64 -17.19
N LEU A 149 -1.22 -37.43 -18.47
CA LEU A 149 -2.06 -37.80 -19.60
C LEU A 149 -1.28 -38.78 -20.47
N ASP A 150 -1.86 -39.96 -20.71
CA ASP A 150 -1.23 -41.08 -21.41
C ASP A 150 0.16 -41.43 -20.85
N GLY A 151 0.30 -41.35 -19.52
CA GLY A 151 1.53 -41.65 -18.79
C GLY A 151 2.56 -40.51 -18.75
N ASN A 152 2.33 -39.41 -19.47
CA ASN A 152 3.24 -38.25 -19.47
C ASN A 152 2.79 -37.20 -18.46
N LEU A 153 3.72 -36.66 -17.65
CA LEU A 153 3.44 -35.55 -16.75
C LEU A 153 3.12 -34.29 -17.59
N VAL A 154 1.87 -33.84 -17.57
CA VAL A 154 1.40 -32.69 -18.35
C VAL A 154 1.12 -31.45 -17.49
N ALA A 155 0.89 -31.64 -16.19
CA ALA A 155 0.81 -30.55 -15.23
C ALA A 155 1.50 -30.91 -13.91
N ASP A 156 2.30 -30.00 -13.39
CA ASP A 156 2.94 -30.07 -12.08
C ASP A 156 2.82 -28.69 -11.42
N TYR A 157 1.85 -28.56 -10.52
CA TYR A 157 1.50 -27.29 -9.90
C TYR A 157 1.61 -27.39 -8.38
N VAL A 158 2.43 -26.53 -7.79
CA VAL A 158 2.64 -26.47 -6.33
C VAL A 158 2.23 -25.09 -5.85
N SER A 159 1.25 -25.04 -4.96
CA SER A 159 0.79 -23.81 -4.34
C SER A 159 0.11 -24.12 -2.99
N ALA A 160 0.44 -23.31 -1.99
CA ALA A 160 -0.20 -23.38 -0.68
C ALA A 160 -1.63 -22.81 -0.70
N GLY A 161 -1.95 -22.01 -1.72
CA GLY A 161 -3.27 -21.41 -1.91
C GLY A 161 -4.30 -22.33 -2.56
N ILE A 162 -3.87 -23.51 -3.06
CA ILE A 162 -4.76 -24.53 -3.63
C ILE A 162 -5.85 -24.85 -2.62
N PHE A 163 -7.10 -24.64 -3.01
CA PHE A 163 -8.27 -25.00 -2.23
C PHE A 163 -9.14 -25.96 -3.05
N MET A 164 -9.35 -27.15 -2.50
CA MET A 164 -10.19 -28.19 -3.08
C MET A 164 -11.27 -28.56 -2.07
N GLU A 165 -12.45 -27.99 -2.23
CA GLU A 165 -13.61 -28.49 -1.52
C GLU A 165 -14.01 -29.86 -2.07
N THR A 166 -14.37 -30.77 -1.17
CA THR A 166 -14.57 -32.20 -1.45
C THR A 166 -15.90 -32.69 -0.89
N THR A 167 -16.95 -31.87 -1.02
CA THR A 167 -18.30 -32.17 -0.51
C THR A 167 -18.94 -33.32 -1.24
N ARG A 168 -18.68 -33.50 -2.54
CA ARG A 168 -19.23 -34.59 -3.35
C ARG A 168 -18.42 -34.78 -4.62
N PHE A 169 -17.83 -35.95 -4.79
CA PHE A 169 -16.98 -36.29 -5.93
C PHE A 169 -17.81 -37.02 -6.98
N LEU A 170 -18.10 -36.31 -8.09
CA LEU A 170 -18.87 -36.82 -9.22
C LEU A 170 -17.94 -37.12 -10.41
N VAL A 171 -18.20 -38.22 -11.10
CA VAL A 171 -17.54 -38.61 -12.36
C VAL A 171 -18.61 -38.83 -13.43
N GLY A 172 -18.39 -38.27 -14.63
CA GLY A 172 -19.35 -38.29 -15.74
C GLY A 172 -20.31 -37.09 -15.79
N GLU A 173 -20.32 -36.25 -14.76
CA GLU A 173 -21.09 -35.00 -14.72
C GLU A 173 -20.45 -33.95 -13.81
N GLY A 174 -20.92 -32.71 -13.95
CA GLY A 174 -20.68 -31.64 -12.97
C GLY A 174 -21.90 -31.40 -12.07
N PHE A 175 -21.80 -30.39 -11.19
CA PHE A 175 -22.97 -29.94 -10.40
C PHE A 175 -23.95 -29.08 -11.19
N ASP A 176 -23.56 -28.67 -12.40
CA ASP A 176 -24.41 -28.04 -13.39
C ASP A 176 -24.83 -29.08 -14.43
N SER A 177 -26.12 -29.39 -14.47
CA SER A 177 -26.69 -30.40 -15.37
C SER A 177 -26.53 -30.05 -16.86
N THR A 178 -26.17 -28.81 -17.19
CA THR A 178 -25.85 -28.44 -18.58
C THR A 178 -24.46 -28.92 -19.02
N ARG A 179 -23.59 -29.31 -18.07
CA ARG A 179 -22.18 -29.68 -18.29
C ARG A 179 -21.92 -31.19 -18.17
N ILE A 180 -22.85 -32.02 -18.63
CA ILE A 180 -22.74 -33.49 -18.56
C ILE A 180 -21.68 -34.01 -19.53
N PHE A 181 -20.87 -34.98 -19.11
CA PHE A 181 -19.89 -35.62 -19.99
C PHE A 181 -20.56 -36.56 -20.98
N ARG A 182 -20.45 -36.23 -22.27
CA ARG A 182 -20.98 -37.03 -23.39
C ARG A 182 -19.88 -37.92 -23.96
N GLY A 183 -19.70 -39.09 -23.37
CA GLY A 183 -18.63 -40.01 -23.74
C GLY A 183 -18.64 -41.30 -22.92
N SER A 184 -17.48 -41.93 -22.82
CA SER A 184 -17.25 -43.11 -21.99
C SER A 184 -16.08 -42.85 -21.03
N ILE A 185 -16.19 -43.30 -19.78
CA ILE A 185 -15.12 -43.27 -18.78
C ILE A 185 -14.96 -44.70 -18.25
N ASP A 186 -13.75 -45.20 -18.21
CA ASP A 186 -13.42 -46.57 -17.78
C ASP A 186 -12.24 -46.58 -16.80
N ASP A 187 -11.96 -47.73 -16.19
CA ASP A 187 -10.86 -47.92 -15.25
C ASP A 187 -10.84 -46.89 -14.09
N ILE A 188 -12.03 -46.53 -13.57
CA ILE A 188 -12.19 -45.49 -12.52
C ILE A 188 -11.66 -46.03 -11.19
N SER A 189 -10.59 -45.45 -10.69
CA SER A 189 -9.98 -45.74 -9.39
C SER A 189 -9.65 -44.45 -8.66
N VAL A 190 -10.18 -44.25 -7.46
CA VAL A 190 -9.91 -43.08 -6.62
C VAL A 190 -9.44 -43.50 -5.25
N THR A 191 -8.23 -43.10 -4.91
CA THR A 191 -7.68 -43.15 -3.56
C THR A 191 -7.86 -41.76 -2.93
N LYS A 192 -8.77 -41.63 -1.96
CA LYS A 192 -9.10 -40.35 -1.33
C LYS A 192 -9.10 -40.41 0.19
N GLY A 193 -8.87 -39.29 0.84
CA GLY A 193 -8.92 -39.18 2.30
C GLY A 193 -8.22 -37.93 2.81
N ASN A 194 -8.01 -37.86 4.12
CA ASN A 194 -7.18 -36.81 4.72
C ASN A 194 -5.78 -37.35 4.96
N ARG A 195 -4.75 -36.68 4.42
CA ARG A 195 -3.39 -36.93 4.88
C ARG A 195 -3.18 -36.18 6.19
N SER A 196 -2.94 -36.91 7.28
CA SER A 196 -2.58 -36.26 8.55
C SER A 196 -1.29 -35.47 8.35
N SER A 197 -1.33 -34.16 8.62
CA SER A 197 -0.10 -33.40 8.85
C SER A 197 0.69 -34.13 9.92
N SER A 198 1.96 -34.45 9.63
CA SER A 198 2.76 -35.20 10.60
C SER A 198 2.94 -34.32 11.84
N TRP A 199 2.44 -34.80 12.98
CA TRP A 199 2.62 -34.11 14.26
C TRP A 199 4.08 -33.76 14.52
N SER A 200 5.02 -34.54 13.99
CA SER A 200 6.46 -34.26 14.02
C SER A 200 6.85 -32.96 13.29
N LEU A 201 6.22 -32.62 12.16
CA LEU A 201 6.48 -31.35 11.45
C LEU A 201 6.00 -30.16 12.28
N LEU A 202 4.78 -30.22 12.82
CA LEU A 202 4.24 -29.17 13.69
C LEU A 202 5.10 -28.99 14.95
N ILE A 203 5.50 -30.09 15.61
CA ILE A 203 6.39 -30.06 16.77
C ILE A 203 7.75 -29.46 16.38
N GLY A 204 8.31 -29.84 15.23
CA GLY A 204 9.57 -29.29 14.72
C GLY A 204 9.50 -27.78 14.47
N GLN A 205 8.40 -27.30 13.88
CA GLN A 205 8.15 -25.87 13.66
C GLN A 205 8.08 -25.11 15.00
N TRP A 206 7.33 -25.62 15.97
CA TRP A 206 7.23 -25.00 17.30
C TRP A 206 8.55 -25.02 18.07
N LEU A 207 9.31 -26.12 18.00
CA LEU A 207 10.64 -26.19 18.61
C LEU A 207 11.59 -25.15 18.01
N LEU A 208 11.58 -24.98 16.68
CA LEU A 208 12.40 -23.96 16.02
C LEU A 208 11.98 -22.54 16.42
N ILE A 209 10.68 -22.26 16.47
CA ILE A 209 10.12 -20.99 16.98
C ILE A 209 10.60 -20.74 18.41
N LEU A 210 10.50 -21.74 19.29
CA LEU A 210 10.90 -21.62 20.70
C LEU A 210 12.41 -21.38 20.84
N LEU A 211 13.23 -22.12 20.09
CA LEU A 211 14.68 -21.94 20.07
C LEU A 211 15.07 -20.55 19.59
N CYS A 212 14.51 -20.09 18.46
CA CYS A 212 14.78 -18.76 17.91
C CYS A 212 14.28 -17.65 18.84
N GLY A 213 13.11 -17.82 19.45
CA GLY A 213 12.54 -16.90 20.43
C GLY A 213 13.38 -16.80 21.71
N ALA A 214 13.86 -17.92 22.25
CA ALA A 214 14.80 -17.93 23.37
C ALA A 214 16.11 -17.23 23.02
N ALA A 215 16.66 -17.52 21.83
CA ALA A 215 17.84 -16.88 21.26
C ALA A 215 17.67 -15.34 21.18
N PHE A 216 16.54 -14.90 20.65
CA PHE A 216 16.16 -13.49 20.58
C PHE A 216 16.09 -12.85 21.97
N LEU A 217 15.38 -13.46 22.92
CA LEU A 217 15.27 -12.97 24.30
C LEU A 217 16.63 -12.87 25.01
N ILE A 218 17.54 -13.82 24.80
CA ILE A 218 18.92 -13.75 25.33
C ILE A 218 19.66 -12.57 24.71
N SER A 219 19.57 -12.39 23.39
CA SER A 219 20.28 -11.32 22.67
C SER A 219 19.89 -9.90 23.11
N VAL A 220 18.63 -9.69 23.49
CA VAL A 220 18.11 -8.41 23.99
C VAL A 220 18.68 -8.08 25.38
N THR A 221 19.13 -9.08 26.15
CA THR A 221 19.47 -8.92 27.58
C THR A 221 20.92 -8.55 27.87
N GLN A 222 21.88 -8.94 27.03
CA GLN A 222 23.30 -8.84 27.35
C GLN A 222 23.85 -7.41 27.45
N LYS A 223 23.06 -6.37 27.17
CA LYS A 223 23.56 -4.98 27.04
C LYS A 223 23.10 -3.99 28.11
N ASN A 224 22.11 -4.31 28.95
CA ASN A 224 21.53 -3.36 29.91
C ASN A 224 22.13 -3.43 31.33
N TYR A 225 23.21 -4.18 31.55
CA TYR A 225 23.79 -4.39 32.88
C TYR A 225 24.64 -3.21 33.43
N TYR A 226 24.69 -2.05 32.75
CA TYR A 226 25.71 -1.01 33.03
C TYR A 226 25.23 0.39 33.42
N THR A 227 23.95 0.62 33.73
CA THR A 227 23.51 1.95 34.21
C THR A 227 22.91 1.89 35.59
N ASN A 228 23.78 1.80 36.61
CA ASN A 228 23.46 2.17 37.99
C ASN A 228 23.51 3.69 38.11
N LEU A 229 22.39 4.36 37.88
CA LEU A 229 22.17 5.75 38.30
C LEU A 229 20.99 5.77 39.29
N LYS A 230 21.20 6.47 40.41
CA LYS A 230 20.24 6.67 41.50
C LYS A 230 19.45 7.97 41.29
N ASP A 231 18.18 7.91 41.69
CA ASP A 231 17.19 8.99 41.95
C ASP A 231 16.54 9.75 40.78
N PRO A 232 15.42 10.48 41.00
CA PRO A 232 14.26 10.23 41.87
C PRO A 232 12.95 10.12 41.05
N PHE A 233 11.99 9.28 41.46
CA PHE A 233 10.76 8.97 40.68
C PHE A 233 9.52 8.97 41.60
N GLU A 234 8.91 10.14 41.78
CA GLU A 234 7.62 10.28 42.49
C GLU A 234 6.54 11.01 41.68
N SER A 235 6.83 11.58 40.50
CA SER A 235 5.81 12.31 39.69
C SER A 235 5.11 11.47 38.61
N ALA A 236 5.55 10.23 38.33
CA ALA A 236 5.13 9.48 37.13
C ALA A 236 3.72 8.84 37.21
N THR A 237 3.15 8.68 38.42
CA THR A 237 1.84 8.05 38.62
C THR A 237 0.67 8.93 38.18
N ASN A 238 0.77 10.24 38.38
CA ASN A 238 -0.23 11.20 37.90
C ASN A 238 -0.21 11.32 36.37
N GLU A 239 0.96 11.18 35.75
CA GLU A 239 1.11 11.32 34.29
C GLU A 239 0.53 10.15 33.48
N LEU A 240 0.65 8.91 33.99
CA LEU A 240 0.05 7.71 33.38
C LEU A 240 -1.50 7.79 33.38
N TYR A 241 -2.08 8.38 34.41
CA TYR A 241 -3.52 8.63 34.52
C TYR A 241 -4.02 9.59 33.43
N TYR A 242 -3.29 10.68 33.16
CA TYR A 242 -3.65 11.61 32.09
C TYR A 242 -3.43 11.06 30.67
N LEU A 243 -2.46 10.15 30.49
CA LEU A 243 -2.25 9.42 29.23
C LEU A 243 -3.49 8.61 28.85
N THR A 244 -4.05 7.93 29.86
CA THR A 244 -5.22 7.05 29.73
C THR A 244 -6.47 7.85 29.38
N ILE A 245 -6.58 9.07 29.92
CA ILE A 245 -7.67 10.02 29.63
C ILE A 245 -7.60 10.53 28.18
N LEU A 246 -6.41 10.93 27.71
CA LEU A 246 -6.24 11.39 26.33
C LEU A 246 -6.51 10.26 25.31
N PHE A 247 -5.97 9.06 25.59
CA PHE A 247 -6.18 7.86 24.77
C PHE A 247 -7.66 7.55 24.61
N GLY A 248 -8.37 7.64 25.73
CA GLY A 248 -9.79 7.40 25.72
C GLY A 248 -10.59 8.51 25.04
N SER A 249 -10.19 9.77 25.18
CA SER A 249 -10.95 10.88 24.58
C SER A 249 -10.99 10.78 23.07
N ILE A 250 -9.86 10.43 22.47
CA ILE A 250 -9.72 10.23 21.01
C ILE A 250 -10.54 9.02 20.56
N ILE A 251 -10.44 7.88 21.26
CA ILE A 251 -11.19 6.68 20.86
C ILE A 251 -12.70 6.85 21.10
N ALA A 252 -13.14 7.56 22.12
CA ALA A 252 -14.57 7.75 22.36
C ALA A 252 -15.26 8.54 21.25
N ILE A 253 -14.58 9.54 20.71
CA ILE A 253 -15.07 10.30 19.55
C ILE A 253 -15.15 9.37 18.34
N ILE A 254 -14.15 8.52 18.15
CA ILE A 254 -14.12 7.53 17.06
C ILE A 254 -15.23 6.49 17.25
N SER A 255 -15.50 5.97 18.44
CA SER A 255 -16.58 4.98 18.59
C SER A 255 -17.97 5.60 18.61
N ILE A 256 -18.17 6.85 19.06
CA ILE A 256 -19.44 7.57 18.85
C ILE A 256 -19.66 7.75 17.35
N ALA A 257 -18.62 8.13 16.63
CA ALA A 257 -18.65 8.19 15.17
C ALA A 257 -18.98 6.84 14.52
N LEU A 258 -18.33 5.75 14.94
CA LEU A 258 -18.60 4.40 14.44
C LEU A 258 -19.99 3.88 14.84
N LEU A 259 -20.50 4.26 16.02
CA LEU A 259 -21.87 3.97 16.46
C LEU A 259 -22.89 4.73 15.62
N LEU A 260 -22.65 6.00 15.33
CA LEU A 260 -23.46 6.79 14.39
C LEU A 260 -23.40 6.16 12.99
N ILE A 261 -22.24 5.72 12.53
CA ILE A 261 -22.09 4.99 11.25
C ILE A 261 -22.91 3.68 11.25
N ARG A 262 -22.92 2.95 12.38
CA ARG A 262 -23.68 1.70 12.51
C ARG A 262 -25.19 1.90 12.62
N LEU A 263 -25.64 2.96 13.30
CA LEU A 263 -27.06 3.23 13.55
C LEU A 263 -27.79 3.82 12.34
N TYR A 264 -27.12 4.64 11.52
CA TYR A 264 -27.77 5.31 10.39
C TYR A 264 -27.75 4.52 9.07
N GLY A 265 -27.17 3.31 9.05
CA GLY A 265 -27.17 2.40 7.90
C GLY A 265 -26.28 2.85 6.75
N LEU A 266 -25.50 1.91 6.16
CA LEU A 266 -24.44 2.16 5.17
C LEU A 266 -24.79 3.07 3.98
N GLN A 267 -26.07 3.21 3.64
CA GLN A 267 -26.58 3.90 2.45
C GLN A 267 -26.71 5.43 2.58
N HIS A 268 -26.79 5.99 3.80
CA HIS A 268 -26.99 7.45 4.01
C HIS A 268 -25.75 8.22 4.49
N ILE A 269 -24.57 7.58 4.47
CA ILE A 269 -23.40 8.01 5.26
C ILE A 269 -22.28 8.66 4.41
N GLY A 270 -22.52 9.04 3.16
CA GLY A 270 -21.48 9.69 2.33
C GLY A 270 -20.85 10.91 3.01
N HIS A 271 -21.69 11.82 3.53
CA HIS A 271 -21.24 13.07 4.14
C HIS A 271 -20.94 13.01 5.64
N SER A 272 -21.62 12.16 6.43
CA SER A 272 -21.42 12.09 7.89
C SER A 272 -20.11 11.40 8.31
N LYS A 273 -19.46 10.63 7.43
CA LYS A 273 -18.11 10.05 7.65
C LYS A 273 -17.03 11.11 7.76
N TRP A 274 -17.11 12.13 6.91
CA TRP A 274 -16.20 13.28 6.94
C TRP A 274 -16.39 14.11 8.20
N LEU A 275 -17.61 14.17 8.74
CA LEU A 275 -17.94 14.93 9.94
C LEU A 275 -17.10 14.49 11.14
N VAL A 276 -16.82 13.21 11.29
CA VAL A 276 -15.98 12.64 12.37
C VAL A 276 -14.53 13.16 12.27
N HIS A 277 -14.02 13.22 11.04
CA HIS A 277 -12.66 13.66 10.76
C HIS A 277 -12.52 15.19 10.72
N LEU A 278 -13.58 15.91 10.39
CA LEU A 278 -13.64 17.37 10.46
C LEU A 278 -13.84 17.84 11.91
N LEU A 279 -14.59 17.08 12.72
CA LEU A 279 -14.86 17.41 14.11
C LEU A 279 -13.73 16.98 15.05
N LEU A 280 -12.92 15.95 14.79
CA LEU A 280 -11.88 15.55 15.75
C LEU A 280 -10.88 16.67 16.08
N PRO A 281 -10.35 17.47 15.14
CA PRO A 281 -9.49 18.60 15.48
C PRO A 281 -10.22 19.64 16.32
N ILE A 282 -11.50 19.93 16.01
CA ILE A 282 -12.35 20.86 16.76
C ILE A 282 -12.62 20.30 18.17
N ILE A 283 -12.87 19.00 18.31
CA ILE A 283 -13.12 18.35 19.59
C ILE A 283 -11.81 18.21 20.38
N LEU A 284 -10.66 17.99 19.75
CA LEU A 284 -9.35 18.03 20.40
C LEU A 284 -9.04 19.43 20.92
N ILE A 285 -9.29 20.47 20.12
CA ILE A 285 -9.23 21.88 20.54
C ILE A 285 -10.19 22.13 21.70
N THR A 286 -11.41 21.59 21.63
CA THR A 286 -12.43 21.72 22.69
C THR A 286 -12.00 21.00 23.97
N ILE A 287 -11.50 19.76 23.89
CA ILE A 287 -10.94 18.98 25.02
C ILE A 287 -9.74 19.70 25.64
N VAL A 288 -8.93 20.35 24.82
CA VAL A 288 -7.77 21.14 25.25
C VAL A 288 -8.20 22.40 26.00
N ILE A 289 -9.16 23.14 25.45
CA ILE A 289 -9.75 24.33 26.09
C ILE A 289 -10.43 23.92 27.40
N LEU A 290 -11.18 22.81 27.40
CA LEU A 290 -11.89 22.29 28.56
C LEU A 290 -10.94 21.71 29.63
N ASN A 291 -9.82 21.08 29.25
CA ASN A 291 -8.80 20.61 30.22
C ASN A 291 -8.11 21.76 30.97
N LYS A 292 -8.04 22.96 30.36
CA LYS A 292 -7.52 24.16 31.04
C LYS A 292 -8.53 24.80 32.00
N LEU A 293 -9.82 24.46 31.89
CA LEU A 293 -10.90 25.13 32.64
C LEU A 293 -11.27 24.41 33.96
N ASP A 294 -10.60 23.32 34.33
CA ASP A 294 -10.78 22.56 35.59
C ASP A 294 -12.26 22.30 35.98
N ILE A 295 -13.11 22.04 34.97
CA ILE A 295 -14.56 21.94 35.15
C ILE A 295 -14.94 20.54 35.69
N LEU A 296 -15.77 20.50 36.74
CA LEU A 296 -16.32 19.31 37.42
C LEU A 296 -16.94 18.26 36.46
N LEU A 297 -17.38 18.68 35.26
CA LEU A 297 -17.91 17.86 34.17
C LEU A 297 -16.91 16.85 33.58
N TRP A 298 -15.62 16.93 33.92
CA TRP A 298 -14.58 16.11 33.30
C TRP A 298 -14.56 14.65 33.78
N ARG A 299 -15.04 14.34 34.99
CA ARG A 299 -15.09 12.96 35.51
C ARG A 299 -16.03 12.03 34.71
N PRO A 300 -17.29 12.38 34.42
CA PRO A 300 -18.19 11.49 33.66
C PRO A 300 -17.74 11.32 32.21
N VAL A 301 -17.21 12.36 31.58
CA VAL A 301 -16.66 12.29 30.21
C VAL A 301 -15.53 11.26 30.16
N LYS A 302 -14.59 11.27 31.14
CA LYS A 302 -13.52 10.27 31.27
C LYS A 302 -14.05 8.83 31.39
N TRP A 303 -15.09 8.61 32.19
CA TRP A 303 -15.66 7.26 32.38
C TRP A 303 -16.32 6.73 31.11
N LEU A 304 -17.13 7.56 30.45
CA LEU A 304 -17.76 7.22 29.16
C LEU A 304 -16.68 6.85 28.13
N ILE A 305 -15.63 7.65 28.10
CA ILE A 305 -14.47 7.47 27.27
C ILE A 305 -13.77 6.12 27.51
N SER A 306 -13.47 5.78 28.77
CA SER A 306 -12.78 4.53 29.12
C SER A 306 -13.66 3.31 28.88
N LEU A 307 -14.96 3.42 29.08
CA LEU A 307 -15.92 2.36 28.76
C LEU A 307 -15.91 2.05 27.26
N VAL A 308 -15.92 3.09 26.43
CA VAL A 308 -15.89 2.97 24.97
C VAL A 308 -14.59 2.32 24.48
N LEU A 309 -13.45 2.65 25.07
CA LEU A 309 -12.16 1.98 24.81
C LEU A 309 -12.22 0.47 25.09
N VAL A 310 -12.77 0.10 26.23
CA VAL A 310 -12.88 -1.30 26.65
C VAL A 310 -13.79 -2.05 25.69
N ILE A 311 -14.93 -1.46 25.32
CA ILE A 311 -15.86 -2.04 24.34
C ILE A 311 -15.16 -2.21 22.98
N TYR A 312 -14.42 -1.20 22.52
CA TYR A 312 -13.68 -1.29 21.26
C TYR A 312 -12.60 -2.38 21.29
N ALA A 313 -11.80 -2.44 22.35
CA ALA A 313 -10.79 -3.48 22.54
C ALA A 313 -11.42 -4.89 22.58
N ILE A 314 -12.54 -5.06 23.30
CA ILE A 314 -13.29 -6.33 23.35
C ILE A 314 -13.82 -6.68 21.96
N SER A 315 -14.41 -5.73 21.24
CA SER A 315 -14.91 -5.95 19.87
C SER A 315 -13.79 -6.39 18.93
N MET A 316 -12.60 -5.80 19.07
CA MET A 316 -11.43 -6.18 18.27
C MET A 316 -10.89 -7.55 18.65
N VAL A 317 -10.85 -7.90 19.95
CA VAL A 317 -10.50 -9.26 20.39
C VAL A 317 -11.51 -10.28 19.86
N GLY A 318 -12.80 -9.96 19.85
CA GLY A 318 -13.83 -10.78 19.19
C GLY A 318 -13.58 -10.92 17.68
N SER A 319 -13.13 -9.85 17.01
CA SER A 319 -12.74 -9.92 15.60
C SER A 319 -11.49 -10.77 15.36
N ILE A 320 -10.53 -10.79 16.29
CA ILE A 320 -9.35 -11.66 16.22
C ILE A 320 -9.79 -13.13 16.22
N HIS A 321 -10.79 -13.48 17.04
CA HIS A 321 -11.37 -14.82 17.05
C HIS A 321 -12.00 -15.19 15.70
N ASN A 322 -12.73 -14.27 15.07
CA ASN A 322 -13.30 -14.50 13.74
C ASN A 322 -12.25 -14.61 12.63
N LYS A 323 -11.05 -14.07 12.87
CA LYS A 323 -9.90 -14.12 11.97
C LYS A 323 -8.90 -15.21 12.35
N ILE A 324 -9.23 -16.14 13.24
CA ILE A 324 -8.26 -17.11 13.78
C ILE A 324 -7.56 -17.93 12.68
N HIS A 325 -8.27 -18.20 11.57
CA HIS A 325 -7.74 -18.88 10.39
C HIS A 325 -6.72 -18.04 9.57
N ALA A 326 -6.74 -16.71 9.74
CA ALA A 326 -5.76 -15.80 9.16
C ALA A 326 -4.53 -15.60 10.06
N TYR A 327 -4.57 -16.06 11.31
CA TYR A 327 -3.42 -16.02 12.22
C TYR A 327 -2.61 -17.30 12.14
N ASP A 328 -1.44 -17.24 11.50
CA ASP A 328 -0.52 -18.35 11.53
C ASP A 328 0.17 -18.50 12.90
N THR A 329 0.72 -19.70 13.13
CA THR A 329 1.50 -20.05 14.33
C THR A 329 2.59 -19.02 14.66
N PHE A 330 3.12 -18.34 13.65
CA PHE A 330 4.10 -17.28 13.80
C PHE A 330 3.55 -16.02 14.51
N ILE A 331 2.34 -15.54 14.20
CA ILE A 331 1.79 -14.35 14.89
C ILE A 331 1.54 -14.68 16.36
N LEU A 332 0.99 -15.87 16.64
CA LEU A 332 0.80 -16.34 18.01
C LEU A 332 2.15 -16.36 18.76
N ALA A 333 3.22 -16.81 18.12
CA ALA A 333 4.56 -16.74 18.69
C ALA A 333 5.02 -15.29 18.93
N MET A 334 4.78 -14.36 17.99
CA MET A 334 5.12 -12.94 18.16
C MET A 334 4.36 -12.28 19.31
N LEU A 335 3.08 -12.63 19.49
CA LEU A 335 2.24 -12.19 20.60
C LEU A 335 2.72 -12.71 21.95
N VAL A 336 3.55 -13.76 21.99
CA VAL A 336 4.17 -14.27 23.22
C VAL A 336 5.57 -13.66 23.42
N PHE A 337 6.44 -13.71 22.40
CA PHE A 337 7.85 -13.31 22.56
C PHE A 337 8.06 -11.80 22.64
N CYS A 338 7.27 -10.98 21.93
CA CYS A 338 7.40 -9.54 22.01
C CYS A 338 7.06 -8.99 23.41
N PRO A 339 5.93 -9.35 24.05
CA PRO A 339 5.69 -8.94 25.43
C PRO A 339 6.74 -9.42 26.41
N LEU A 340 7.25 -10.65 26.26
CA LEU A 340 8.33 -11.14 27.12
C LEU A 340 9.61 -10.31 26.97
N ALA A 341 9.95 -9.90 25.74
CA ALA A 341 11.08 -9.01 25.48
C ALA A 341 10.88 -7.63 26.12
N PHE A 342 9.67 -7.05 26.04
CA PHE A 342 9.36 -5.78 26.70
C PHE A 342 9.33 -5.89 28.21
N ALA A 343 8.65 -6.89 28.76
CA ALA A 343 8.62 -7.16 30.20
C ALA A 343 10.03 -7.29 30.76
N LYS A 344 10.98 -7.82 29.98
CA LYS A 344 12.39 -7.92 30.37
C LYS A 344 13.17 -6.60 30.23
N ILE A 345 12.82 -5.75 29.26
CA ILE A 345 13.37 -4.39 29.14
C ILE A 345 12.82 -3.49 30.27
N GLU A 346 11.54 -3.65 30.63
CA GLU A 346 10.87 -2.87 31.67
C GLU A 346 11.06 -3.40 33.09
N SER A 347 11.29 -4.70 33.31
CA SER A 347 11.60 -5.24 34.65
C SER A 347 12.91 -4.68 35.21
N LEU A 348 13.76 -4.13 34.33
CA LEU A 348 14.95 -3.35 34.67
C LEU A 348 14.64 -1.90 35.08
N SER A 349 13.40 -1.43 34.87
CA SER A 349 12.94 -0.11 35.31
C SER A 349 12.34 -0.20 36.72
N LYS A 350 12.83 0.65 37.63
CA LYS A 350 12.52 0.65 39.07
C LYS A 350 11.09 1.12 39.41
N TYR A 351 10.04 0.67 38.72
CA TYR A 351 8.69 0.89 39.21
C TYR A 351 8.52 0.13 40.53
N LYS A 352 8.18 0.80 41.63
CA LYS A 352 8.01 0.16 42.95
C LYS A 352 6.67 -0.57 43.07
N GLU A 353 5.61 -0.10 42.43
CA GLU A 353 4.26 -0.68 42.58
C GLU A 353 3.96 -1.79 41.57
N SER A 354 3.35 -2.88 42.04
CA SER A 354 3.03 -4.07 41.22
C SER A 354 1.79 -3.89 40.34
N LYS A 355 0.79 -3.13 40.79
CA LYS A 355 -0.50 -2.94 40.09
C LYS A 355 -0.35 -2.12 38.80
N THR A 356 0.39 -1.02 38.86
CA THR A 356 0.64 -0.15 37.70
C THR A 356 1.45 -0.87 36.61
N ARG A 357 2.39 -1.74 37.02
CA ARG A 357 3.14 -2.60 36.09
C ARG A 357 2.24 -3.63 35.39
N LEU A 358 1.36 -4.29 36.14
CA LEU A 358 0.44 -5.27 35.55
C LEU A 358 -0.51 -4.62 34.55
N PHE A 359 -1.05 -3.43 34.88
CA PHE A 359 -1.92 -2.68 33.99
C PHE A 359 -1.20 -2.22 32.71
N ALA A 360 0.01 -1.64 32.84
CA ALA A 360 0.81 -1.23 31.68
C ALA A 360 1.17 -2.42 30.79
N PHE A 361 1.52 -3.57 31.39
CA PHE A 361 1.78 -4.80 30.65
C PHE A 361 0.54 -5.34 29.94
N ALA A 362 -0.64 -5.34 30.58
CA ALA A 362 -1.88 -5.74 29.94
C ALA A 362 -2.23 -4.83 28.75
N LEU A 363 -2.10 -3.51 28.93
CA LEU A 363 -2.30 -2.53 27.85
C LEU A 363 -1.29 -2.74 26.72
N TYR A 364 -0.04 -3.07 27.05
CA TYR A 364 0.98 -3.43 26.07
C TYR A 364 0.55 -4.62 25.21
N VAL A 365 0.09 -5.70 25.84
CA VAL A 365 -0.33 -6.92 25.13
C VAL A 365 -1.49 -6.62 24.21
N ILE A 366 -2.47 -5.82 24.66
CA ILE A 366 -3.61 -5.40 23.85
C ILE A 366 -3.17 -4.56 22.65
N LEU A 367 -2.36 -3.51 22.85
CA LEU A 367 -1.89 -2.66 21.76
C LEU A 367 -1.04 -3.43 20.74
N LEU A 368 -0.23 -4.38 21.22
CA LEU A 368 0.56 -5.24 20.34
C LEU A 368 -0.35 -6.17 19.52
N ALA A 369 -1.35 -6.80 20.16
CA ALA A 369 -2.32 -7.65 19.48
C ALA A 369 -3.13 -6.89 18.43
N LEU A 370 -3.58 -5.67 18.75
CA LEU A 370 -4.28 -4.79 17.82
C LEU A 370 -3.37 -4.33 16.67
N SER A 371 -2.10 -4.05 16.94
CA SER A 371 -1.15 -3.65 15.90
C SER A 371 -0.90 -4.80 14.93
N TRP A 372 -0.63 -6.01 15.43
CA TRP A 372 -0.50 -7.19 14.57
C TRP A 372 -1.78 -7.51 13.80
N SER A 373 -2.96 -7.46 14.45
CA SER A 373 -4.23 -7.73 13.77
C SER A 373 -4.51 -6.79 12.61
N SER A 374 -4.07 -5.54 12.72
CA SER A 374 -4.22 -4.54 11.66
C SER A 374 -3.30 -4.82 10.46
N LEU A 375 -2.20 -5.54 10.64
CA LEU A 375 -1.27 -5.85 9.55
C LEU A 375 -1.60 -7.15 8.81
N VAL A 376 -2.30 -8.09 9.43
CA VAL A 376 -2.63 -9.38 8.80
C VAL A 376 -3.42 -9.20 7.51
N ASP A 377 -4.24 -8.15 7.43
CA ASP A 377 -5.05 -7.84 6.25
C ASP A 377 -4.25 -7.16 5.12
N LEU A 378 -2.98 -6.82 5.34
CA LEU A 378 -2.16 -6.20 4.30
C LEU A 378 -1.60 -7.25 3.35
N THR A 379 -1.51 -6.91 2.06
CA THR A 379 -0.95 -7.78 1.03
C THR A 379 0.50 -8.20 1.32
N ASN A 380 1.26 -7.31 1.96
CA ASN A 380 2.60 -7.59 2.49
C ASN A 380 2.64 -8.78 3.45
N TRP A 381 1.62 -8.90 4.30
CA TRP A 381 1.53 -10.00 5.25
C TRP A 381 1.26 -11.31 4.51
N ASN A 382 0.33 -11.31 3.55
CA ASN A 382 0.02 -12.49 2.75
C ASN A 382 1.25 -12.99 1.98
N ALA A 383 2.03 -12.10 1.37
CA ALA A 383 3.27 -12.49 0.70
C ALA A 383 4.32 -13.05 1.67
N PHE A 384 4.43 -12.47 2.88
CA PHE A 384 5.29 -13.01 3.91
C PHE A 384 4.81 -14.39 4.40
N ARG A 385 3.50 -14.59 4.57
CA ARG A 385 2.89 -15.87 4.91
C ARG A 385 3.23 -16.93 3.88
N GLN A 386 3.05 -16.64 2.59
CA GLN A 386 3.43 -17.55 1.50
C GLN A 386 4.92 -17.89 1.54
N MET A 387 5.79 -16.91 1.85
CA MET A 387 7.23 -17.14 2.03
C MET A 387 7.54 -18.00 3.28
N LEU A 388 6.79 -17.81 4.37
CA LEU A 388 6.90 -18.60 5.59
C LEU A 388 6.46 -20.05 5.33
N GLU A 389 5.40 -20.26 4.56
CA GLU A 389 4.91 -21.59 4.18
C GLU A 389 5.91 -22.29 3.25
N ALA A 390 6.45 -21.57 2.25
CA ALA A 390 7.40 -22.13 1.30
C ALA A 390 8.77 -22.48 1.93
N ASN A 391 9.26 -21.68 2.88
CA ASN A 391 10.61 -21.82 3.45
C ASN A 391 10.64 -21.56 4.97
N PHE A 392 9.80 -22.26 5.73
CA PHE A 392 9.57 -22.01 7.16
C PHE A 392 10.84 -21.77 7.97
N SER A 393 11.84 -22.64 7.85
CA SER A 393 13.07 -22.57 8.64
C SER A 393 13.91 -21.32 8.37
N ILE A 394 14.05 -20.90 7.10
CA ILE A 394 14.82 -19.70 6.75
C ILE A 394 14.03 -18.45 7.12
N SER A 395 12.73 -18.46 6.81
CA SER A 395 11.81 -17.36 7.07
C SER A 395 11.68 -17.06 8.56
N ILE A 396 11.62 -18.07 9.44
CA ILE A 396 11.52 -17.86 10.89
C ILE A 396 12.81 -17.30 11.49
N ILE A 397 13.98 -17.75 11.02
CA ILE A 397 15.28 -17.20 11.46
C ILE A 397 15.40 -15.75 11.01
N GLY A 398 15.07 -15.46 9.74
CA GLY A 398 15.02 -14.11 9.20
C GLY A 398 14.09 -13.21 10.03
N ALA A 399 12.89 -13.70 10.35
CA ALA A 399 11.92 -12.98 11.16
C ALA A 399 12.46 -12.58 12.55
N PHE A 400 13.10 -13.49 13.28
CA PHE A 400 13.69 -13.16 14.59
C PHE A 400 14.93 -12.25 14.48
N LEU A 401 15.68 -12.31 13.37
CA LEU A 401 16.76 -11.36 13.09
C LEU A 401 16.23 -9.95 12.81
N VAL A 402 15.16 -9.82 12.01
CA VAL A 402 14.43 -8.56 11.82
C VAL A 402 13.94 -8.04 13.16
N LEU A 403 13.28 -8.89 13.95
CA LEU A 403 12.76 -8.50 15.26
C LEU A 403 13.88 -7.98 16.17
N ARG A 404 15.05 -8.65 16.17
CA ARG A 404 16.23 -8.17 16.89
C ARG A 404 16.69 -6.79 16.40
N ALA A 405 16.73 -6.55 15.10
CA ALA A 405 17.08 -5.26 14.54
C ALA A 405 16.07 -4.17 14.96
N VAL A 406 14.77 -4.46 14.87
CA VAL A 406 13.68 -3.59 15.32
C VAL A 406 13.85 -3.25 16.80
N PHE A 407 13.97 -4.25 17.68
CA PHE A 407 14.15 -4.02 19.11
C PHE A 407 15.43 -3.24 19.42
N PHE A 408 16.51 -3.44 18.67
CA PHE A 408 17.73 -2.64 18.82
C PHE A 408 17.47 -1.16 18.49
N ILE A 409 16.73 -0.88 17.41
CA ILE A 409 16.34 0.49 17.03
C ILE A 409 15.48 1.11 18.13
N LEU A 410 14.52 0.39 18.69
CA LEU A 410 13.59 0.90 19.71
C LEU A 410 14.23 1.09 21.09
N SER A 411 15.16 0.22 21.48
CA SER A 411 15.69 0.14 22.86
C SER A 411 16.97 0.93 23.10
N LYS A 412 17.79 1.21 22.07
CA LYS A 412 19.11 1.85 22.27
C LYS A 412 18.95 3.28 22.86
N PRO A 413 19.43 3.54 24.08
CA PRO A 413 19.35 4.86 24.71
C PRO A 413 20.19 5.89 23.93
N SER A 414 19.73 7.14 23.90
CA SER A 414 20.37 8.27 23.20
C SER A 414 21.64 8.80 23.88
N THR A 415 22.20 8.08 24.86
CA THR A 415 23.30 8.49 25.77
C THR A 415 24.64 8.74 25.07
N ALA A 416 24.66 8.98 23.76
CA ALA A 416 25.83 9.35 22.98
C ALA A 416 25.74 10.76 22.36
N ILE A 417 24.72 11.57 22.69
CA ILE A 417 24.58 12.95 22.15
C ILE A 417 25.41 13.98 22.93
N GLU A 418 25.87 13.68 24.15
CA GLU A 418 26.58 14.67 25.00
C GLU A 418 28.08 14.89 24.71
N VAL A 419 28.69 14.30 23.68
CA VAL A 419 30.14 14.45 23.46
C VAL A 419 30.53 14.92 22.05
N LEU A 420 29.63 15.60 21.33
CA LEU A 420 29.98 16.26 20.05
C LEU A 420 29.77 17.78 20.05
N HIS A 421 29.74 18.38 21.24
CA HIS A 421 30.27 19.74 21.45
C HIS A 421 31.81 19.71 21.50
N TYR A 422 32.44 18.96 20.58
CA TYR A 422 33.89 18.83 20.51
C TYR A 422 34.45 19.94 19.63
N LYS A 423 35.26 20.80 20.24
CA LYS A 423 36.13 21.76 19.54
C LYS A 423 36.89 21.01 18.44
N PHE A 424 36.58 21.33 17.19
CA PHE A 424 37.33 20.89 16.01
C PHE A 424 38.81 21.26 16.17
N GLY A 425 39.66 20.29 16.49
CA GLY A 425 41.09 20.56 16.71
C GLY A 425 42.06 19.43 16.42
N SER A 426 41.62 18.21 16.07
CA SER A 426 42.54 17.08 15.87
C SER A 426 42.26 16.28 14.59
N PHE A 427 43.29 16.13 13.76
CA PHE A 427 43.35 15.27 12.57
C PHE A 427 42.93 13.81 12.82
N ARG A 428 42.99 13.34 14.08
CA ARG A 428 42.58 11.99 14.49
C ARG A 428 41.06 11.78 14.40
N GLU A 429 40.26 12.82 14.57
CA GLU A 429 38.79 12.74 14.45
C GLU A 429 38.33 12.73 12.99
N PHE A 430 39.03 13.43 12.11
CA PHE A 430 38.77 13.40 10.67
C PHE A 430 38.88 11.97 10.09
N LYS A 431 39.90 11.20 10.48
CA LYS A 431 40.04 9.78 10.09
C LYS A 431 38.90 8.89 10.61
N ARG A 432 38.23 9.26 11.71
CA ARG A 432 37.06 8.52 12.23
C ARG A 432 35.75 8.91 11.53
N LEU A 433 35.64 10.13 11.02
CA LEU A 433 34.45 10.61 10.30
C LEU A 433 34.45 10.18 8.83
N LEU A 434 35.63 10.01 8.21
CA LEU A 434 35.76 9.66 6.79
C LEU A 434 34.94 8.42 6.37
N PRO A 435 34.93 7.29 7.12
CA PRO A 435 34.11 6.13 6.76
C PRO A 435 32.60 6.40 6.85
N LEU A 436 32.18 7.29 7.76
CA LEU A 436 30.77 7.67 7.89
C LEU A 436 30.32 8.56 6.74
N ILE A 437 31.16 9.52 6.33
CA ILE A 437 30.89 10.37 5.18
C ILE A 437 30.85 9.53 3.90
N PHE A 438 31.80 8.62 3.72
CA PHE A 438 31.80 7.70 2.57
C PHE A 438 30.54 6.83 2.55
N LEU A 439 30.13 6.30 3.71
CA LEU A 439 28.88 5.55 3.84
C LEU A 439 27.66 6.40 3.46
N ASP A 440 27.58 7.64 3.93
CA ASP A 440 26.46 8.54 3.61
C ASP A 440 26.41 8.87 2.12
N ILE A 441 27.56 9.15 1.49
CA ILE A 441 27.66 9.38 0.04
C ILE A 441 27.21 8.14 -0.72
N SER A 442 27.66 6.95 -0.33
CA SER A 442 27.24 5.69 -0.95
C SER A 442 25.73 5.46 -0.82
N ILE A 443 25.14 5.75 0.34
CA ILE A 443 23.69 5.65 0.56
C ILE A 443 22.94 6.64 -0.34
N ILE A 444 23.38 7.90 -0.40
CA ILE A 444 22.77 8.93 -1.26
C ILE A 444 22.89 8.53 -2.74
N TYR A 445 24.02 7.96 -3.15
CA TYR A 445 24.20 7.44 -4.51
C TYR A 445 23.24 6.29 -4.82
N VAL A 446 23.05 5.36 -3.87
CA VAL A 446 22.05 4.28 -4.04
C VAL A 446 20.64 4.85 -4.17
N PHE A 447 20.27 5.85 -3.36
CA PHE A 447 19.00 6.54 -3.51
C PHE A 447 18.85 7.23 -4.86
N PHE A 448 19.90 7.89 -5.36
CA PHE A 448 19.89 8.48 -6.69
C PHE A 448 19.64 7.41 -7.75
N TRP A 449 20.45 6.34 -7.76
CA TRP A 449 20.34 5.25 -8.73
C TRP A 449 18.93 4.63 -8.74
N ILE A 450 18.45 4.17 -7.58
CA ILE A 450 17.14 3.49 -7.49
C ILE A 450 15.95 4.42 -7.75
N SER A 451 16.12 5.73 -7.50
CA SER A 451 15.07 6.71 -7.78
C SER A 451 14.81 6.89 -9.26
N PHE A 452 15.61 6.31 -10.18
CA PHE A 452 15.36 6.32 -11.62
C PHE A 452 15.23 4.90 -12.18
N ARG A 453 14.63 3.96 -11.43
CA ARG A 453 14.39 2.60 -11.94
C ARG A 453 13.33 2.57 -13.04
N GLU A 454 13.55 1.78 -14.09
CA GLU A 454 12.62 1.61 -15.24
C GLU A 454 12.02 0.19 -15.32
N ASP A 455 12.64 -0.78 -14.66
CA ASP A 455 12.30 -2.21 -14.76
C ASP A 455 10.88 -2.56 -14.30
N SER A 456 10.30 -1.74 -13.43
CA SER A 456 8.96 -1.90 -12.87
C SER A 456 7.93 -0.95 -13.50
N LEU A 457 8.33 -0.14 -14.47
CA LEU A 457 7.53 0.98 -14.94
C LEU A 457 6.26 0.54 -15.68
N PHE A 458 6.37 -0.54 -16.46
CA PHE A 458 5.34 -1.06 -17.36
C PHE A 458 4.97 -2.51 -16.99
N ILE A 459 4.58 -2.70 -15.73
CA ILE A 459 3.87 -3.92 -15.35
C ILE A 459 2.42 -3.83 -15.86
N PRO A 460 1.74 -4.96 -16.14
CA PRO A 460 0.38 -4.93 -16.66
C PRO A 460 -0.56 -4.03 -15.83
N GLY A 461 -1.15 -3.02 -16.47
CA GLY A 461 -2.11 -2.09 -15.87
C GLY A 461 -1.49 -0.82 -15.27
N SER A 462 -0.17 -0.70 -15.23
CA SER A 462 0.50 0.53 -14.76
C SER A 462 0.34 1.71 -15.72
N GLU A 463 0.23 1.43 -17.01
CA GLU A 463 0.03 2.41 -18.08
C GLU A 463 -1.23 3.24 -17.84
N TYR A 464 -2.29 2.57 -17.41
CA TYR A 464 -3.56 3.19 -17.01
C TYR A 464 -3.37 4.22 -15.91
N HIS A 465 -2.63 3.87 -14.85
CA HIS A 465 -2.38 4.80 -13.76
C HIS A 465 -1.50 5.98 -14.15
N TRP A 466 -0.58 5.77 -15.09
CA TRP A 466 0.27 6.82 -15.64
C TRP A 466 -0.47 7.77 -16.58
N ALA A 467 -1.41 7.28 -17.38
CA ALA A 467 -2.15 8.07 -18.36
C ALA A 467 -2.87 9.29 -17.74
N TYR A 468 -3.38 9.16 -16.51
CA TYR A 468 -4.01 10.27 -15.76
C TYR A 468 -3.05 11.40 -15.39
N PHE A 469 -1.74 11.18 -15.47
CA PHE A 469 -0.72 12.21 -15.29
C PHE A 469 -0.13 12.61 -16.64
N VAL A 470 0.34 11.64 -17.40
CA VAL A 470 1.07 11.86 -18.65
C VAL A 470 0.18 12.48 -19.71
N GLY A 471 -1.06 12.02 -19.87
CA GLY A 471 -1.98 12.60 -20.86
C GLY A 471 -2.27 14.06 -20.54
N VAL A 472 -2.39 14.43 -19.26
CA VAL A 472 -2.57 15.84 -18.86
C VAL A 472 -1.30 16.67 -19.12
N VAL A 473 -0.12 16.12 -18.81
CA VAL A 473 1.17 16.75 -19.15
C VAL A 473 1.26 17.01 -20.65
N GLU A 474 0.83 16.05 -21.46
CA GLU A 474 0.81 16.12 -22.91
C GLU A 474 -0.21 17.13 -23.43
N GLY A 475 -1.41 17.19 -22.83
CA GLY A 475 -2.42 18.20 -23.12
C GLY A 475 -1.90 19.62 -22.85
N VAL A 476 -1.19 19.84 -21.74
CA VAL A 476 -0.55 21.13 -21.43
C VAL A 476 0.53 21.49 -22.46
N ARG A 477 1.33 20.52 -22.90
CA ARG A 477 2.36 20.72 -23.95
C ARG A 477 1.76 21.04 -25.31
N ASN A 478 0.58 20.50 -25.60
CA ASN A 478 -0.20 20.78 -26.79
C ASN A 478 -1.03 22.09 -26.68
N GLY A 479 -0.68 22.94 -25.72
CA GLY A 479 -1.25 24.27 -25.57
C GLY A 479 -2.45 24.33 -24.64
N GLY A 480 -2.89 23.22 -24.04
CA GLY A 480 -3.90 23.15 -22.98
C GLY A 480 -3.52 23.94 -21.72
N TRP A 481 -4.52 24.41 -20.98
CA TRP A 481 -4.36 25.13 -19.71
C TRP A 481 -5.10 24.41 -18.59
N LEU A 482 -4.35 24.02 -17.57
CA LEU A 482 -4.91 23.56 -16.30
C LEU A 482 -5.82 24.63 -15.70
N LEU A 483 -6.73 24.25 -14.80
CA LEU A 483 -7.69 25.18 -14.19
C LEU A 483 -8.53 25.98 -15.22
N TRP A 484 -8.66 25.48 -16.46
CA TRP A 484 -9.46 26.14 -17.48
C TRP A 484 -10.07 25.16 -18.47
N ASP A 485 -9.25 24.54 -19.32
CA ASP A 485 -9.70 23.68 -20.42
C ASP A 485 -9.06 22.29 -20.44
N THR A 486 -8.05 22.07 -19.60
CA THR A 486 -7.40 20.78 -19.41
C THR A 486 -7.71 20.27 -18.00
N PRO A 487 -8.59 19.25 -17.85
CA PRO A 487 -8.93 18.71 -16.53
C PRO A 487 -7.73 17.99 -15.92
N SER A 488 -7.65 17.99 -14.59
CA SER A 488 -6.65 17.18 -13.88
C SER A 488 -7.21 16.65 -12.57
N GLN A 489 -7.17 15.33 -12.41
CA GLN A 489 -7.54 14.67 -11.16
C GLN A 489 -6.46 14.78 -10.09
N TYR A 490 -5.18 14.74 -10.47
CA TYR A 490 -4.07 14.55 -9.53
C TYR A 490 -3.27 15.81 -9.21
N GLY A 491 -3.66 16.97 -9.74
CA GLY A 491 -3.20 18.26 -9.23
C GLY A 491 -2.97 19.35 -10.27
N PHE A 492 -2.37 20.43 -9.82
CA PHE A 492 -2.07 21.60 -10.65
C PHE A 492 -0.55 21.78 -10.78
N LEU A 493 0.13 22.13 -9.68
CA LEU A 493 1.56 22.47 -9.74
C LEU A 493 2.43 21.26 -10.10
N ASN A 494 2.07 20.04 -9.67
CA ASN A 494 2.82 18.83 -10.02
C ASN A 494 2.80 18.54 -11.52
N ILE A 495 1.63 18.63 -12.16
CA ILE A 495 1.47 18.47 -13.61
C ILE A 495 2.20 19.58 -14.35
N LEU A 496 2.06 20.83 -13.88
CA LEU A 496 2.76 21.96 -14.49
C LEU A 496 4.29 21.77 -14.45
N LEU A 497 4.85 21.41 -13.29
CA LEU A 497 6.29 21.15 -13.17
C LEU A 497 6.76 19.99 -14.03
N ALA A 498 6.00 18.89 -14.10
CA ALA A 498 6.31 17.78 -14.99
C ALA A 498 6.29 18.18 -16.47
N SER A 499 5.33 19.02 -16.88
CA SER A 499 5.23 19.53 -18.25
C SER A 499 6.41 20.41 -18.67
N LEU A 500 7.01 21.12 -17.71
CA LEU A 500 8.18 21.97 -17.91
C LEU A 500 9.51 21.21 -18.01
N VAL A 501 9.56 19.91 -17.67
CA VAL A 501 10.79 19.11 -17.79
C VAL A 501 11.14 18.93 -19.27
N PRO A 502 12.28 19.44 -19.76
CA PRO A 502 12.61 19.36 -21.18
C PRO A 502 12.94 17.91 -21.57
N SER A 503 12.03 17.24 -22.28
CA SER A 503 12.27 15.94 -22.88
C SER A 503 11.39 15.76 -24.11
N THR A 504 11.68 14.73 -24.92
CA THR A 504 11.00 14.46 -26.18
C THR A 504 9.56 13.96 -26.00
N SER A 505 9.23 13.32 -24.87
CA SER A 505 7.89 12.78 -24.62
C SER A 505 7.34 13.16 -23.25
N ALA A 506 6.02 13.24 -23.11
CA ALA A 506 5.38 13.48 -21.82
C ALA A 506 5.71 12.37 -20.80
N TRP A 507 5.80 11.12 -21.27
CA TRP A 507 6.23 9.95 -20.49
C TRP A 507 7.62 10.12 -19.89
N GLN A 508 8.61 10.46 -20.71
CA GLN A 508 10.00 10.66 -20.26
C GLN A 508 10.10 11.82 -19.27
N SER A 509 9.38 12.91 -19.52
CA SER A 509 9.35 14.07 -18.62
C SER A 509 8.75 13.75 -17.27
N PHE A 510 7.63 13.03 -17.24
CA PHE A 510 7.00 12.63 -15.99
C PHE A 510 7.85 11.62 -15.21
N TYR A 511 8.50 10.68 -15.90
CA TYR A 511 9.48 9.76 -15.30
C TYR A 511 10.65 10.49 -14.62
N ILE A 512 11.28 11.44 -15.31
CA ILE A 512 12.36 12.24 -14.72
C ILE A 512 11.85 13.03 -13.51
N PHE A 513 10.68 13.66 -13.63
CA PHE A 513 10.05 14.41 -12.55
C PHE A 513 9.81 13.55 -11.31
N GLN A 514 9.15 12.40 -11.46
CA GLN A 514 8.89 11.47 -10.37
C GLN A 514 10.19 10.97 -9.72
N GLY A 515 11.21 10.66 -10.52
CA GLY A 515 12.52 10.23 -10.02
C GLY A 515 13.23 11.31 -9.20
N ILE A 516 13.17 12.57 -9.64
CA ILE A 516 13.69 13.70 -8.86
C ILE A 516 12.97 13.81 -7.51
N LEU A 517 11.64 13.72 -7.49
CA LEU A 517 10.88 13.78 -6.23
C LEU A 517 11.23 12.63 -5.29
N LEU A 518 11.37 11.40 -5.81
CA LEU A 518 11.76 10.22 -5.03
C LEU A 518 13.14 10.40 -4.41
N PHE A 519 14.09 10.92 -5.19
CA PHE A 519 15.44 11.21 -4.72
C PHE A 519 15.44 12.27 -3.61
N LEU A 520 14.74 13.39 -3.81
CA LEU A 520 14.66 14.47 -2.82
C LEU A 520 14.02 14.01 -1.51
N VAL A 521 12.94 13.24 -1.59
CA VAL A 521 12.24 12.71 -0.40
C VAL A 521 13.10 11.70 0.35
N SER A 522 13.71 10.73 -0.36
CA SER A 522 14.54 9.69 0.29
C SER A 522 15.77 10.29 0.97
N VAL A 523 16.47 11.21 0.32
CA VAL A 523 17.60 11.95 0.91
C VAL A 523 17.14 12.82 2.07
N GLY A 524 16.04 13.55 1.91
CA GLY A 524 15.47 14.40 2.97
C GLY A 524 15.16 13.62 4.24
N ILE A 525 14.52 12.45 4.11
CA ILE A 525 14.21 11.55 5.24
C ILE A 525 15.50 11.03 5.87
N TYR A 526 16.47 10.59 5.07
CA TYR A 526 17.74 10.07 5.57
C TYR A 526 18.54 11.12 6.34
N LEU A 527 18.65 12.34 5.82
CA LEU A 527 19.36 13.43 6.48
C LEU A 527 18.64 13.88 7.77
N ALA A 528 17.31 13.95 7.76
CA ALA A 528 16.53 14.23 8.97
C ALA A 528 16.70 13.12 10.03
N ALA A 529 16.74 11.85 9.61
CA ALA A 529 17.00 10.72 10.49
C ALA A 529 18.38 10.80 11.14
N ILE A 530 19.45 11.00 10.35
CA ILE A 530 20.81 11.10 10.88
C ILE A 530 20.93 12.26 11.87
N ARG A 531 20.29 13.40 11.60
CA ARG A 531 20.25 14.53 12.53
C ARG A 531 19.64 14.14 13.88
N CYS A 532 18.72 13.18 13.89
CA CYS A 532 18.01 12.72 15.08
C CYS A 532 18.78 11.66 15.90
N ILE A 533 19.78 10.99 15.31
CA ILE A 533 20.33 9.73 15.85
C ILE A 533 21.86 9.74 16.00
N ALA A 534 22.38 8.88 16.87
CA ALA A 534 23.81 8.67 17.06
C ALA A 534 24.52 8.15 15.81
N SER A 535 25.75 8.62 15.58
CA SER A 535 26.56 8.49 14.36
C SER A 535 27.10 7.10 14.00
N SER A 536 26.68 6.02 14.67
CA SER A 536 27.25 4.69 14.42
C SER A 536 26.84 4.11 13.06
N ILE A 537 27.79 3.45 12.38
CA ILE A 537 27.59 2.75 11.08
C ILE A 537 26.33 1.88 11.08
N PHE A 538 26.17 1.01 12.09
CA PHE A 538 25.01 0.11 12.16
C PHE A 538 23.67 0.85 12.15
N VAL A 539 23.59 2.00 12.84
CA VAL A 539 22.34 2.76 12.90
C VAL A 539 22.08 3.45 11.57
N ARG A 540 23.11 3.97 10.88
CA ARG A 540 22.98 4.51 9.53
C ARG A 540 22.50 3.45 8.54
N LEU A 541 23.08 2.24 8.58
CA LEU A 541 22.65 1.11 7.76
C LEU A 541 21.21 0.69 8.07
N ALA A 542 20.82 0.60 9.35
CA ALA A 542 19.45 0.28 9.72
C ALA A 542 18.46 1.37 9.27
N THR A 543 18.85 2.64 9.38
CA THR A 543 18.08 3.79 8.88
C THR A 543 17.90 3.69 7.37
N PHE A 544 19.00 3.43 6.65
CA PHE A 544 18.98 3.19 5.21
C PHE A 544 18.05 2.04 4.85
N SER A 545 18.16 0.88 5.49
CA SER A 545 17.30 -0.28 5.20
C SER A 545 15.82 0.02 5.40
N ILE A 546 15.45 0.73 6.47
CA ILE A 546 14.04 1.10 6.71
C ILE A 546 13.53 2.05 5.62
N ILE A 547 14.29 3.11 5.32
CA ILE A 547 13.89 4.10 4.31
C ILE A 547 13.83 3.44 2.93
N PHE A 548 14.87 2.69 2.58
CA PHE A 548 15.00 2.00 1.30
C PHE A 548 13.86 1.01 1.08
N MET A 549 13.57 0.14 2.06
CA MET A 549 12.47 -0.81 1.96
C MET A 549 11.12 -0.10 1.94
N SER A 550 10.90 0.89 2.81
CA SER A 550 9.59 1.57 2.87
C SER A 550 9.26 2.40 1.63
N LEU A 551 10.24 3.09 1.02
CA LEU A 551 9.98 3.95 -0.13
C LEU A 551 10.01 3.19 -1.45
N PHE A 552 10.93 2.24 -1.62
CA PHE A 552 11.17 1.61 -2.92
C PHE A 552 10.61 0.20 -3.02
N PHE A 553 10.26 -0.44 -1.90
CA PHE A 553 9.88 -1.87 -1.85
C PHE A 553 8.81 -2.15 -0.79
N ALA A 554 7.95 -1.17 -0.52
CA ALA A 554 6.81 -1.33 0.39
C ALA A 554 5.76 -2.29 -0.16
N ASP A 555 5.81 -2.65 -1.44
CA ASP A 555 4.92 -3.61 -2.06
C ASP A 555 5.48 -5.05 -1.93
N PRO A 556 4.64 -6.08 -1.63
CA PRO A 556 5.06 -7.47 -1.51
C PRO A 556 5.83 -8.04 -2.70
N GLU A 557 5.52 -7.58 -3.92
CA GLU A 557 6.14 -8.04 -5.15
C GLU A 557 7.43 -7.29 -5.48
N LEU A 558 7.83 -6.35 -4.62
CA LEU A 558 9.10 -5.59 -4.72
C LEU A 558 9.15 -4.71 -5.98
N ILE A 559 7.98 -4.40 -6.53
CA ILE A 559 7.79 -3.55 -7.71
C ILE A 559 8.17 -2.11 -7.40
N GLY A 560 7.83 -1.63 -6.21
CA GLY A 560 8.08 -0.25 -5.79
C GLY A 560 7.04 0.76 -6.28
N PRO A 561 7.28 2.07 -6.06
CA PRO A 561 6.25 3.10 -6.22
C PRO A 561 6.13 3.64 -7.66
N TYR A 562 6.96 3.15 -8.58
CA TYR A 562 7.05 3.66 -9.95
C TYR A 562 5.80 3.42 -10.79
N PRO A 563 5.26 2.20 -10.89
CA PRO A 563 4.08 1.93 -11.71
C PRO A 563 2.80 2.62 -11.24
N PHE A 564 2.77 3.15 -10.01
CA PHE A 564 1.60 3.82 -9.44
C PHE A 564 1.95 5.22 -8.91
N PRO A 565 2.08 6.25 -9.78
CA PRO A 565 2.42 7.61 -9.37
C PRO A 565 1.39 8.21 -8.39
N SER A 566 0.12 7.82 -8.53
CA SER A 566 -0.95 8.17 -7.61
C SER A 566 -0.71 7.61 -6.19
N SER A 567 0.06 6.54 -6.03
CA SER A 567 0.44 5.95 -4.74
C SER A 567 1.87 6.31 -4.32
N SER A 568 2.52 7.24 -5.02
CA SER A 568 3.94 7.56 -4.84
C SER A 568 4.17 8.92 -4.17
N VAL A 569 5.43 9.31 -4.07
CA VAL A 569 5.84 10.66 -3.63
C VAL A 569 5.24 11.78 -4.47
N VAL A 570 4.81 11.53 -5.72
CA VAL A 570 4.17 12.58 -6.55
C VAL A 570 2.91 13.10 -5.88
N ARG A 571 2.07 12.20 -5.35
CA ARG A 571 0.85 12.57 -4.62
C ARG A 571 1.18 13.22 -3.27
N PHE A 572 2.19 12.71 -2.56
CA PHE A 572 2.45 13.05 -1.15
C PHE A 572 3.64 14.01 -0.93
N PHE A 573 4.23 14.59 -1.98
CA PHE A 573 5.49 15.34 -1.89
C PHE A 573 5.46 16.44 -0.82
N CYS A 574 4.43 17.29 -0.84
CA CYS A 574 4.29 18.40 0.10
C CYS A 574 4.08 17.91 1.54
N VAL A 575 3.48 16.73 1.72
CA VAL A 575 3.29 16.09 3.03
C VAL A 575 4.63 15.70 3.63
N TYR A 576 5.51 15.05 2.84
CA TYR A 576 6.88 14.78 3.24
C TYR A 576 7.62 16.07 3.60
N LEU A 577 7.54 17.08 2.74
CA LEU A 577 8.27 18.33 2.91
C LEU A 577 7.86 19.05 4.20
N LEU A 578 6.56 19.13 4.53
CA LEU A 578 6.10 19.76 5.78
C LEU A 578 6.63 19.05 7.03
N VAL A 579 6.55 17.72 7.06
CA VAL A 579 7.07 16.93 8.20
C VAL A 579 8.59 17.10 8.32
N LEU A 580 9.31 17.03 7.20
CA LEU A 580 10.77 17.20 7.18
C LEU A 580 11.17 18.61 7.63
N MET A 581 10.47 19.66 7.19
CA MET A 581 10.74 21.03 7.61
C MET A 581 10.47 21.24 9.11
N ALA A 582 9.43 20.61 9.66
CA ALA A 582 9.22 20.60 11.10
C ALA A 582 10.37 19.90 11.85
N CYS A 583 10.94 18.81 11.30
CA CYS A 583 12.11 18.14 11.87
C CYS A 583 13.42 18.94 11.74
N PHE A 584 13.63 19.67 10.64
CA PHE A 584 14.84 20.47 10.42
C PHE A 584 14.83 21.80 11.20
N ILE A 585 13.65 22.40 11.36
CA ILE A 585 13.42 23.66 12.08
C ILE A 585 12.41 23.40 13.20
N PRO A 586 12.79 22.67 14.26
CA PRO A 586 11.83 22.20 15.26
C PRO A 586 11.34 23.29 16.23
N LYS A 587 12.15 24.34 16.47
CA LYS A 587 11.78 25.44 17.36
C LYS A 587 10.69 26.30 16.76
N PHE A 588 9.64 26.53 17.55
CA PHE A 588 8.64 27.54 17.24
C PHE A 588 9.28 28.92 17.10
N GLY A 589 8.97 29.63 16.03
CA GLY A 589 9.53 30.94 15.75
C GLY A 589 9.26 31.39 14.32
N ILE A 590 9.62 32.64 14.01
CA ILE A 590 9.34 33.25 12.71
C ILE A 590 9.96 32.45 11.56
N LYS A 591 11.17 31.90 11.73
CA LYS A 591 11.82 31.06 10.71
C LYS A 591 10.98 29.84 10.36
N GLN A 592 10.48 29.11 11.38
CA GLN A 592 9.61 27.96 11.15
C GLN A 592 8.26 28.39 10.55
N ALA A 593 7.69 29.51 11.02
CA ALA A 593 6.45 30.09 10.47
C ALA A 593 6.57 30.34 8.97
N ILE A 594 7.63 31.01 8.53
CA ILE A 594 7.89 31.31 7.11
C ILE A 594 8.07 30.02 6.32
N THR A 595 8.95 29.12 6.77
CA THR A 595 9.23 27.87 6.04
C THR A 595 7.98 26.99 5.90
N LEU A 596 7.23 26.77 6.99
CA LEU A 596 6.01 25.96 6.93
C LEU A 596 4.92 26.65 6.11
N SER A 597 4.80 27.98 6.17
CA SER A 597 3.81 28.74 5.38
C SER A 597 4.08 28.67 3.88
N ILE A 598 5.35 28.73 3.46
CA ILE A 598 5.74 28.55 2.05
C ILE A 598 5.37 27.15 1.59
N VAL A 599 5.76 26.11 2.33
CA VAL A 599 5.46 24.73 1.95
C VAL A 599 3.96 24.43 2.01
N TRP A 600 3.24 24.99 2.97
CA TRP A 600 1.78 24.88 3.03
C TRP A 600 1.11 25.54 1.82
N SER A 601 1.57 26.72 1.41
CA SER A 601 1.07 27.38 0.19
C SER A 601 1.38 26.55 -1.06
N LEU A 602 2.55 25.91 -1.13
CA LEU A 602 2.87 24.96 -2.20
C LEU A 602 1.91 23.76 -2.17
N ALA A 603 1.61 23.21 -1.00
CA ALA A 603 0.65 22.11 -0.85
C ALA A 603 -0.75 22.48 -1.37
N LEU A 604 -1.19 23.72 -1.11
CA LEU A 604 -2.49 24.23 -1.57
C LEU A 604 -2.61 24.35 -3.09
N ILE A 605 -1.51 24.60 -3.81
CA ILE A 605 -1.50 24.63 -5.28
C ILE A 605 -0.98 23.34 -5.91
N TRP A 606 -0.50 22.38 -5.10
CA TRP A 606 -0.02 21.09 -5.58
C TRP A 606 -1.17 20.24 -6.11
N SER A 607 -2.14 19.93 -5.26
CA SER A 607 -3.39 19.23 -5.59
C SER A 607 -4.42 19.44 -4.49
N ALA A 608 -5.72 19.25 -4.76
CA ALA A 608 -6.76 19.38 -3.74
C ALA A 608 -6.56 18.43 -2.54
N GLU A 609 -6.10 17.21 -2.80
CA GLU A 609 -5.75 16.27 -1.73
C GLU A 609 -4.56 16.76 -0.90
N SER A 610 -3.48 17.21 -1.56
CA SER A 610 -2.31 17.78 -0.88
C SER A 610 -2.66 19.02 -0.06
N ALA A 611 -3.62 19.83 -0.50
CA ALA A 611 -4.15 20.96 0.24
C ALA A 611 -4.76 20.53 1.58
N ILE A 612 -5.56 19.46 1.59
CA ILE A 612 -6.16 18.89 2.80
C ILE A 612 -5.07 18.34 3.72
N TYR A 613 -4.16 17.53 3.19
CA TYR A 613 -3.08 16.92 3.99
C TYR A 613 -2.16 17.97 4.60
N GLY A 614 -1.73 18.94 3.79
CA GLY A 614 -0.83 20.01 4.21
C GLY A 614 -1.47 20.94 5.24
N THR A 615 -2.75 21.24 5.07
CA THR A 615 -3.51 22.04 6.04
C THR A 615 -3.65 21.31 7.38
N ALA A 616 -3.93 20.00 7.37
CA ALA A 616 -3.96 19.20 8.60
C ALA A 616 -2.62 19.26 9.35
N ILE A 617 -1.50 19.07 8.66
CA ILE A 617 -0.15 19.17 9.26
C ILE A 617 0.09 20.56 9.86
N PHE A 618 -0.17 21.61 9.08
CA PHE A 618 0.05 23.00 9.50
C PHE A 618 -0.80 23.38 10.73
N LEU A 619 -2.08 23.02 10.73
CA LEU A 619 -2.99 23.28 11.85
C LEU A 619 -2.58 22.55 13.13
N PHE A 620 -2.16 21.29 13.03
CA PHE A 620 -1.68 20.56 14.22
C PHE A 620 -0.45 21.22 14.85
N VAL A 621 0.47 21.75 14.03
CA VAL A 621 1.63 22.51 14.53
C VAL A 621 1.18 23.78 15.28
N ILE A 622 0.20 24.53 14.74
CA ILE A 622 -0.35 25.72 15.42
C ILE A 622 -1.06 25.33 16.72
N VAL A 623 -1.86 24.26 16.72
CA VAL A 623 -2.54 23.79 17.93
C VAL A 623 -1.52 23.39 19.01
N ALA A 624 -0.46 22.70 18.62
CA ALA A 624 0.62 22.34 19.54
C ALA A 624 1.35 23.58 20.09
N LEU A 625 1.61 24.60 19.26
CA LEU A 625 2.16 25.88 19.71
C LEU A 625 1.29 26.53 20.80
N LEU A 626 -0.03 26.56 20.62
CA LEU A 626 -0.96 27.13 21.61
C LEU A 626 -0.98 26.33 22.93
N LEU A 627 -0.63 25.04 22.86
CA LEU A 627 -0.62 24.11 23.98
C LEU A 627 0.66 24.11 24.82
N THR A 628 1.83 24.26 24.21
CA THR A 628 3.16 24.16 24.85
C THR A 628 3.26 25.05 26.08
N TYR A 629 3.68 24.57 27.26
CA TYR A 629 3.56 25.29 28.55
C TYR A 629 4.61 26.41 28.81
N SER A 630 5.50 26.74 27.86
CA SER A 630 6.67 27.62 28.11
C SER A 630 6.36 29.12 28.32
N THR A 631 7.31 29.81 28.97
CA THR A 631 7.37 31.22 29.43
C THR A 631 7.16 32.32 28.37
N VAL A 632 6.81 31.97 27.12
CA VAL A 632 6.50 32.95 26.08
C VAL A 632 5.11 33.53 26.35
N ASN A 633 5.05 34.71 26.98
CA ASN A 633 3.82 35.49 27.14
C ASN A 633 3.11 35.82 25.80
N ASN A 634 3.74 35.47 24.67
CA ASN A 634 3.35 35.85 23.32
C ASN A 634 2.94 34.65 22.42
N ARG A 635 2.48 33.51 22.96
CA ARG A 635 2.09 32.35 22.11
C ARG A 635 0.97 32.67 21.13
N LEU A 636 -0.05 33.40 21.60
CA LEU A 636 -1.14 33.85 20.73
C LEU A 636 -0.60 34.79 19.64
N GLU A 637 0.28 35.72 20.00
CA GLU A 637 0.95 36.60 19.03
C GLU A 637 1.75 35.78 18.00
N LEU A 638 2.47 34.75 18.43
CA LEU A 638 3.20 33.87 17.51
C LEU A 638 2.25 33.06 16.62
N ALA A 639 1.16 32.51 17.16
CA ALA A 639 0.16 31.80 16.36
C ALA A 639 -0.51 32.73 15.34
N VAL A 640 -0.82 33.97 15.74
CA VAL A 640 -1.31 35.02 14.82
C VAL A 640 -0.27 35.33 13.75
N LYS A 641 1.02 35.43 14.11
CA LYS A 641 2.11 35.58 13.13
C LYS A 641 2.16 34.42 12.15
N TYR A 642 2.00 33.16 12.61
CA TYR A 642 1.91 32.00 11.71
C TYR A 642 0.73 32.15 10.75
N GLY A 643 -0.46 32.49 11.26
CA GLY A 643 -1.65 32.70 10.43
C GLY A 643 -1.51 33.83 9.42
N LEU A 644 -0.94 34.98 9.82
CA LEU A 644 -0.70 36.13 8.94
C LEU A 644 0.33 35.82 7.86
N ILE A 645 1.46 35.19 8.21
CA ILE A 645 2.49 34.80 7.24
C ILE A 645 1.93 33.77 6.26
N ALA A 646 1.18 32.78 6.74
CA ALA A 646 0.51 31.80 5.91
C ALA A 646 -0.47 32.46 4.92
N THR A 647 -1.32 33.36 5.42
CA THR A 647 -2.27 34.12 4.60
C THR A 647 -1.54 34.96 3.55
N LEU A 648 -0.47 35.66 3.92
CA LEU A 648 0.31 36.47 2.99
C LEU A 648 0.96 35.62 1.89
N CYS A 649 1.56 34.48 2.24
CA CYS A 649 2.14 33.54 1.28
C CYS A 649 1.07 33.04 0.31
N LEU A 650 -0.11 32.63 0.81
CA LEU A 650 -1.20 32.14 -0.02
C LEU A 650 -1.76 33.23 -0.94
N VAL A 651 -2.03 34.43 -0.41
CA VAL A 651 -2.51 35.57 -1.21
C VAL A 651 -1.50 35.90 -2.31
N THR A 652 -0.20 35.88 -1.99
CA THR A 652 0.85 36.12 -3.00
C THR A 652 0.80 35.08 -4.12
N VAL A 653 0.68 33.80 -3.77
CA VAL A 653 0.54 32.71 -4.75
C VAL A 653 -0.73 32.85 -5.60
N LEU A 654 -1.87 33.16 -5.00
CA LEU A 654 -3.13 33.35 -5.72
C LEU A 654 -3.08 34.58 -6.62
N VAL A 655 -2.55 35.71 -6.16
CA VAL A 655 -2.39 36.91 -6.99
C VAL A 655 -1.48 36.62 -8.18
N MET A 656 -0.36 35.92 -7.98
CA MET A 656 0.50 35.50 -9.09
C MET A 656 -0.23 34.60 -10.09
N LEU A 657 -0.99 33.62 -9.60
CA LEU A 657 -1.78 32.71 -10.43
C LEU A 657 -2.83 33.45 -11.24
N PHE A 658 -3.68 34.26 -10.59
CA PHE A 658 -4.74 35.02 -11.24
C PHE A 658 -4.17 36.02 -12.25
N THR A 659 -3.10 36.73 -11.88
CA THR A 659 -2.43 37.67 -12.79
C THR A 659 -1.87 36.94 -14.00
N PHE A 660 -1.25 35.78 -13.81
CA PHE A 660 -0.70 34.99 -14.91
C PHE A 660 -1.79 34.55 -15.90
N TYR A 661 -2.92 34.03 -15.41
CA TYR A 661 -4.04 33.62 -16.27
C TYR A 661 -4.67 34.82 -16.96
N PHE A 662 -4.90 35.91 -16.25
CA PHE A 662 -5.48 37.11 -16.83
C PHE A 662 -4.60 37.71 -17.93
N VAL A 663 -3.28 37.78 -17.70
CA VAL A 663 -2.32 38.30 -18.69
C VAL A 663 -2.19 37.37 -19.90
N ARG A 664 -2.24 36.04 -19.71
CA ARG A 664 -1.99 35.07 -20.78
C ARG A 664 -3.22 34.64 -21.56
N LEU A 665 -4.38 34.59 -20.91
CA LEU A 665 -5.63 34.10 -21.49
C LEU A 665 -6.76 35.14 -21.52
N GLY A 666 -6.60 36.28 -20.85
CA GLY A 666 -7.67 37.27 -20.70
C GLY A 666 -8.80 36.83 -19.75
N VAL A 667 -8.66 35.69 -19.07
CA VAL A 667 -9.63 35.12 -18.14
C VAL A 667 -8.99 34.76 -16.81
N VAL A 668 -9.79 34.65 -15.76
CA VAL A 668 -9.36 34.15 -14.44
C VAL A 668 -9.37 32.62 -14.43
N PRO A 669 -8.54 31.96 -13.59
CA PRO A 669 -8.55 30.50 -13.49
C PRO A 669 -9.90 30.01 -12.94
N ASP A 670 -10.42 28.93 -13.50
CA ASP A 670 -11.57 28.19 -12.99
C ASP A 670 -11.12 27.33 -11.80
N LEU A 671 -11.25 27.88 -10.59
CA LEU A 671 -10.86 27.17 -9.37
C LEU A 671 -11.72 25.91 -9.12
N SER A 672 -12.89 25.77 -9.74
CA SER A 672 -13.73 24.57 -9.61
C SER A 672 -13.03 23.34 -10.15
N SER A 673 -12.28 23.53 -11.25
CA SER A 673 -11.43 22.52 -11.88
C SER A 673 -10.39 21.93 -10.94
N PHE A 674 -10.02 22.64 -9.86
CA PHE A 674 -9.04 22.17 -8.89
C PHE A 674 -9.60 21.10 -7.94
N TYR A 675 -10.88 21.19 -7.57
CA TYR A 675 -11.46 20.36 -6.50
C TYR A 675 -12.60 19.45 -6.95
N GLU A 676 -13.15 19.61 -8.16
CA GLU A 676 -14.31 18.85 -8.64
C GLU A 676 -14.12 17.32 -8.60
N HIS A 677 -12.94 16.80 -9.00
CA HIS A 677 -12.64 15.38 -8.87
C HIS A 677 -12.62 14.93 -7.40
N ALA A 678 -11.99 15.73 -6.53
CA ALA A 678 -11.90 15.41 -5.10
C ALA A 678 -13.28 15.39 -4.44
N ILE A 679 -14.17 16.32 -4.81
CA ILE A 679 -15.58 16.32 -4.36
C ILE A 679 -16.29 15.08 -4.87
N GLY A 680 -16.14 14.76 -6.15
CA GLY A 680 -16.74 13.58 -6.75
C GLY A 680 -16.39 12.26 -6.05
N TYR A 681 -15.12 12.08 -5.70
CA TYR A 681 -14.69 10.94 -4.86
C TYR A 681 -15.23 11.03 -3.43
N ALA A 682 -15.28 12.22 -2.84
CA ALA A 682 -15.82 12.42 -1.49
C ALA A 682 -17.33 12.16 -1.39
N GLU A 683 -18.07 12.32 -2.51
CA GLU A 683 -19.50 11.98 -2.65
C GLU A 683 -19.76 10.47 -2.76
N GLY A 684 -18.71 9.66 -2.90
CA GLY A 684 -18.79 8.21 -2.84
C GLY A 684 -18.45 7.49 -4.15
N PHE A 685 -17.94 8.20 -5.17
CA PHE A 685 -17.44 7.56 -6.38
C PHE A 685 -16.28 6.59 -6.04
N GLY A 686 -16.40 5.32 -6.44
CA GLY A 686 -15.41 4.28 -6.13
C GLY A 686 -15.35 3.86 -4.66
N TYR A 687 -16.36 4.19 -3.85
CA TYR A 687 -16.42 3.85 -2.42
C TYR A 687 -16.52 2.34 -2.19
N VAL A 688 -15.87 1.88 -1.12
CA VAL A 688 -15.96 0.51 -0.59
C VAL A 688 -16.38 0.59 0.89
N PRO A 689 -17.21 -0.32 1.42
CA PRO A 689 -17.59 -0.31 2.84
C PRO A 689 -16.39 -0.32 3.80
N PHE A 690 -16.41 0.58 4.80
CA PHE A 690 -15.35 0.65 5.82
C PHE A 690 -15.42 -0.52 6.80
N SER A 691 -14.32 -1.29 6.89
CA SER A 691 -14.19 -2.40 7.84
C SER A 691 -13.59 -1.95 9.17
N LEU A 692 -14.34 -2.16 10.27
CA LEU A 692 -13.88 -1.86 11.63
C LEU A 692 -12.70 -2.71 12.08
N SER A 693 -12.54 -3.90 11.50
CA SER A 693 -11.44 -4.82 11.78
C SER A 693 -10.30 -4.69 10.76
N GLY A 694 -10.40 -3.75 9.83
CA GLY A 694 -9.48 -3.59 8.72
C GLY A 694 -8.16 -2.93 9.10
N PRO A 695 -7.25 -2.79 8.11
CA PRO A 695 -5.92 -2.24 8.32
C PRO A 695 -5.92 -0.74 8.66
N GLY A 696 -7.04 -0.04 8.50
CA GLY A 696 -7.20 1.36 8.96
C GLY A 696 -6.94 1.56 10.45
N ASN A 697 -7.07 0.52 11.27
CA ASN A 697 -6.74 0.56 12.69
C ASN A 697 -5.27 0.86 12.97
N LEU A 698 -4.37 0.51 12.04
CA LEU A 698 -2.96 0.87 12.12
C LEU A 698 -2.79 2.40 12.17
N LEU A 699 -3.48 3.13 11.30
CA LEU A 699 -3.42 4.59 11.23
C LEU A 699 -3.87 5.22 12.55
N LEU A 700 -4.95 4.69 13.11
CA LEU A 700 -5.45 5.12 14.41
C LEU A 700 -4.40 4.89 15.52
N LEU A 701 -3.87 3.67 15.63
CA LEU A 701 -2.88 3.33 16.64
C LEU A 701 -1.61 4.20 16.54
N VAL A 702 -1.15 4.46 15.32
CA VAL A 702 -0.01 5.36 15.07
C VAL A 702 -0.36 6.79 15.49
N PHE A 703 -1.49 7.33 15.02
CA PHE A 703 -1.94 8.67 15.37
C PHE A 703 -2.00 8.88 16.89
N MET A 704 -2.53 7.91 17.61
CA MET A 704 -2.63 7.94 19.06
C MET A 704 -1.25 7.92 19.72
N GLY A 705 -0.36 7.01 19.29
CA GLY A 705 1.00 6.93 19.83
C GLY A 705 1.78 8.23 19.65
N ILE A 706 1.66 8.88 18.50
CA ILE A 706 2.33 10.17 18.22
C ILE A 706 1.68 11.32 19.01
N SER A 707 0.35 11.34 19.10
CA SER A 707 -0.37 12.38 19.86
C SER A 707 -0.04 12.34 21.35
N ILE A 708 0.09 11.13 21.92
CA ILE A 708 0.56 10.94 23.30
C ILE A 708 1.97 11.48 23.49
N LEU A 709 2.87 11.19 22.55
CA LEU A 709 4.23 11.71 22.58
C LEU A 709 4.26 13.24 22.53
N CYS A 710 3.48 13.83 21.62
CA CYS A 710 3.34 15.28 21.50
C CYS A 710 2.87 15.89 22.82
N MET A 711 1.81 15.34 23.41
CA MET A 711 1.28 15.82 24.69
C MET A 711 2.25 15.60 25.86
N GLY A 712 3.01 14.51 25.85
CA GLY A 712 4.09 14.29 26.81
C GLY A 712 5.19 15.34 26.70
N ALA A 713 5.61 15.67 25.47
CA ALA A 713 6.62 16.71 25.22
C ALA A 713 6.14 18.09 25.69
N ILE A 714 4.89 18.44 25.38
CA ILE A 714 4.23 19.67 25.82
C ILE A 714 4.21 19.79 27.35
N ARG A 715 3.90 18.70 28.06
CA ARG A 715 3.76 18.68 29.53
C ARG A 715 5.09 18.70 30.25
N LEU A 716 6.05 17.93 29.77
CA LEU A 716 7.37 17.85 30.40
C LEU A 716 8.10 19.19 30.30
N GLY A 717 7.85 19.98 29.25
CA GLY A 717 8.38 21.33 29.06
C GLY A 717 9.91 21.40 28.99
N GLY A 718 10.45 22.61 28.83
CA GLY A 718 11.89 22.86 28.75
C GLY A 718 12.48 22.71 27.34
N ASP A 719 13.65 23.32 27.14
CA ASP A 719 14.24 23.54 25.81
C ASP A 719 14.41 22.27 24.96
N ALA A 720 14.79 21.15 25.59
CA ALA A 720 14.98 19.88 24.89
C ALA A 720 13.66 19.26 24.39
N ASN A 721 12.56 19.51 25.10
CA ASN A 721 11.23 19.03 24.71
C ASN A 721 10.57 19.99 23.70
N ASP A 722 10.84 21.29 23.79
CA ASP A 722 10.38 22.29 22.81
C ASP A 722 10.85 21.96 21.38
N ASP A 723 12.05 21.39 21.23
CA ASP A 723 12.60 20.87 19.96
C ASP A 723 11.90 19.61 19.43
N THR A 724 10.93 19.05 20.14
CA THR A 724 10.22 17.82 19.73
C THR A 724 8.73 18.04 19.52
N VAL A 725 8.14 19.08 20.10
CA VAL A 725 6.69 19.34 20.02
C VAL A 725 6.24 19.55 18.57
N ALA A 726 6.87 20.49 17.84
CA ALA A 726 6.45 20.79 16.46
C ALA A 726 6.62 19.57 15.51
N PRO A 727 7.73 18.83 15.53
CA PRO A 727 7.82 17.55 14.79
C PRO A 727 6.72 16.55 15.13
N PHE A 728 6.43 16.28 16.41
CA PHE A 728 5.38 15.34 16.78
C PHE A 728 4.00 15.81 16.32
N ALA A 729 3.72 17.10 16.45
CA ALA A 729 2.47 17.70 15.98
C ALA A 729 2.34 17.55 14.46
N ALA A 730 3.40 17.84 13.70
CA ALA A 730 3.42 17.68 12.26
C ALA A 730 3.19 16.21 11.84
N MET A 731 3.81 15.25 12.55
CA MET A 731 3.61 13.82 12.28
C MET A 731 2.20 13.34 12.65
N ALA A 732 1.61 13.85 13.74
CA ALA A 732 0.22 13.55 14.09
C ALA A 732 -0.75 14.11 13.04
N GLY A 733 -0.55 15.37 12.62
CA GLY A 733 -1.32 15.99 11.55
C GLY A 733 -1.14 15.28 10.19
N CYS A 734 0.05 14.72 9.93
CA CYS A 734 0.33 13.92 8.75
C CYS A 734 -0.53 12.64 8.73
N ILE A 735 -0.45 11.82 9.78
CA ILE A 735 -1.26 10.60 9.88
C ILE A 735 -2.75 10.92 9.82
N TRP A 736 -3.18 11.99 10.49
CA TRP A 736 -4.56 12.46 10.43
C TRP A 736 -5.00 12.82 9.01
N GLY A 737 -4.23 13.65 8.33
CA GLY A 737 -4.52 14.10 6.96
C GLY A 737 -4.58 12.94 5.98
N ILE A 738 -3.55 12.11 5.93
CA ILE A 738 -3.49 11.00 4.96
C ILE A 738 -4.50 9.91 5.27
N SER A 739 -4.97 9.76 6.51
CA SER A 739 -6.03 8.79 6.83
C SER A 739 -7.30 9.00 6.00
N THR A 740 -7.58 10.24 5.58
CA THR A 740 -8.72 10.55 4.70
C THR A 740 -8.64 9.82 3.35
N TYR A 741 -7.44 9.52 2.86
CA TYR A 741 -7.23 8.74 1.64
C TYR A 741 -7.78 7.31 1.77
N TYR A 742 -7.46 6.65 2.88
CA TYR A 742 -8.02 5.32 3.17
C TYR A 742 -9.52 5.37 3.43
N ILE A 743 -10.02 6.41 4.11
CA ILE A 743 -11.46 6.50 4.41
C ILE A 743 -12.31 6.69 3.15
N GLY A 744 -11.81 7.45 2.17
CA GLY A 744 -12.47 7.60 0.87
C GLY A 744 -12.64 6.26 0.14
N ARG A 745 -11.66 5.36 0.25
CA ARG A 745 -11.72 4.00 -0.29
C ARG A 745 -10.97 3.01 0.62
N PRO A 746 -11.64 2.33 1.56
CA PRO A 746 -11.01 1.57 2.65
C PRO A 746 -10.53 0.18 2.24
N VAL A 747 -9.65 0.13 1.23
CA VAL A 747 -9.00 -1.09 0.74
C VAL A 747 -7.57 -1.20 1.30
N PRO A 748 -7.07 -2.42 1.62
CA PRO A 748 -5.72 -2.61 2.19
C PRO A 748 -4.60 -1.97 1.37
N GLN A 749 -4.73 -1.96 0.04
CA GLN A 749 -3.77 -1.39 -0.90
C GLN A 749 -3.53 0.11 -0.64
N ASN A 750 -4.56 0.84 -0.18
CA ASN A 750 -4.40 2.25 0.17
C ASN A 750 -3.55 2.47 1.43
N ILE A 751 -3.55 1.52 2.37
CA ILE A 751 -2.60 1.54 3.51
C ILE A 751 -1.19 1.24 3.02
N THR A 752 -1.02 0.26 2.13
CA THR A 752 0.29 -0.06 1.51
C THR A 752 0.85 1.15 0.75
N ALA A 753 0.02 1.87 -0.02
CA ALA A 753 0.41 3.11 -0.71
C ALA A 753 0.91 4.20 0.26
N MET A 754 0.33 4.29 1.45
CA MET A 754 0.73 5.25 2.49
C MET A 754 1.85 4.74 3.39
N LEU A 755 2.24 3.47 3.28
CA LEU A 755 3.19 2.81 4.16
C LEU A 755 4.51 3.60 4.34
N PRO A 756 5.14 4.18 3.30
CA PRO A 756 6.36 4.95 3.51
C PRO A 756 6.17 6.19 4.40
N LEU A 757 5.03 6.89 4.34
CA LEU A 757 4.72 7.99 5.25
C LEU A 757 4.46 7.51 6.68
N ILE A 758 3.72 6.41 6.83
CA ILE A 758 3.43 5.81 8.15
C ILE A 758 4.74 5.37 8.81
N VAL A 759 5.62 4.70 8.07
CA VAL A 759 6.93 4.26 8.55
C VAL A 759 7.82 5.44 8.90
N MET A 760 7.89 6.47 8.06
CA MET A 760 8.67 7.67 8.34
C MET A 760 8.22 8.34 9.65
N THR A 761 6.91 8.58 9.81
CA THR A 761 6.37 9.25 11.00
C THR A 761 6.57 8.41 12.26
N VAL A 762 6.35 7.11 12.21
CA VAL A 762 6.62 6.18 13.33
C VAL A 762 8.11 6.18 13.67
N TYR A 763 8.98 6.06 12.66
CA TYR A 763 10.41 5.99 12.84
C TYR A 763 10.96 7.27 13.48
N PHE A 764 10.63 8.44 12.93
CA PHE A 764 11.01 9.73 13.53
C PHE A 764 10.42 9.92 14.92
N SER A 765 9.18 9.49 15.14
CA SER A 765 8.56 9.59 16.46
C SER A 765 9.32 8.79 17.51
N VAL A 766 9.72 7.55 17.18
CA VAL A 766 10.56 6.74 18.06
C VAL A 766 11.92 7.41 18.27
N MET A 767 12.57 7.94 17.22
CA MET A 767 13.90 8.55 17.35
C MET A 767 13.88 9.82 18.20
N LEU A 768 12.93 10.72 17.95
CA LEU A 768 12.75 11.96 18.71
C LEU A 768 12.32 11.68 20.15
N SER A 769 11.54 10.62 20.41
CA SER A 769 11.16 10.24 21.78
C SER A 769 12.35 9.91 22.67
N LYS A 770 13.52 9.58 22.09
CA LYS A 770 14.74 9.34 22.86
C LYS A 770 15.41 10.63 23.36
N ARG A 771 14.98 11.79 22.87
CA ARG A 771 15.45 13.11 23.33
C ARG A 771 14.62 13.65 24.50
N MET A 772 13.40 13.13 24.65
CA MET A 772 12.56 13.47 25.79
C MET A 772 13.20 12.94 27.09
N SER A 773 13.06 13.70 28.17
CA SER A 773 13.46 13.36 29.55
C SER A 773 13.12 11.89 29.90
N PRO A 774 13.87 11.19 30.78
CA PRO A 774 13.80 9.74 31.02
C PRO A 774 12.45 9.12 31.42
N GLN A 775 11.35 9.88 31.44
CA GLN A 775 10.00 9.34 31.54
C GLN A 775 9.60 8.59 30.26
N ARG A 776 10.10 7.35 30.15
CA ARG A 776 9.93 6.44 28.99
C ARG A 776 8.48 6.07 28.67
N VAL A 777 7.54 6.38 29.56
CA VAL A 777 6.12 6.00 29.50
C VAL A 777 5.42 6.53 28.25
N TYR A 778 5.60 7.81 27.92
CA TYR A 778 4.94 8.43 26.76
C TYR A 778 5.31 7.77 25.42
N SER A 779 6.53 7.23 25.33
CA SER A 779 7.04 6.59 24.12
C SER A 779 6.61 5.13 23.94
N LEU A 780 6.03 4.51 24.97
CA LEU A 780 5.70 3.10 24.95
C LEU A 780 4.66 2.77 23.87
N PRO A 781 3.52 3.48 23.73
CA PRO A 781 2.50 3.16 22.73
C PRO A 781 3.06 3.18 21.30
N ILE A 782 3.82 4.22 20.91
CA ILE A 782 4.38 4.28 19.56
C ILE A 782 5.42 3.18 19.32
N LYS A 783 6.20 2.79 20.34
CA LYS A 783 7.20 1.71 20.22
C LYS A 783 6.54 0.36 20.00
N ILE A 784 5.39 0.11 20.64
CA ILE A 784 4.61 -1.11 20.44
C ILE A 784 4.08 -1.16 19.02
N VAL A 785 3.44 -0.08 18.56
CA VAL A 785 2.89 0.02 17.21
C VAL A 785 3.98 -0.06 16.15
N ALA A 786 5.18 0.46 16.44
CA ALA A 786 6.32 0.39 15.54
C ALA A 786 6.83 -1.03 15.29
N ILE A 787 6.59 -2.00 16.18
CA ILE A 787 7.20 -3.33 16.03
C ILE A 787 6.63 -4.09 14.84
N PRO A 788 5.30 -4.32 14.77
CA PRO A 788 4.73 -5.02 13.64
C PRO A 788 5.01 -4.25 12.33
N LEU A 789 4.94 -2.92 12.38
CA LEU A 789 5.16 -2.06 11.21
C LEU A 789 6.60 -2.17 10.66
N LEU A 790 7.61 -1.97 11.51
CA LEU A 790 9.00 -2.07 11.10
C LEU A 790 9.38 -3.51 10.75
N PHE A 791 8.75 -4.50 11.38
CA PHE A 791 8.89 -5.90 10.99
C PHE A 791 8.41 -6.11 9.56
N LEU A 792 7.18 -5.68 9.24
CA LEU A 792 6.58 -5.84 7.92
C LEU A 792 7.41 -5.21 6.80
N VAL A 793 8.05 -4.08 7.08
CA VAL A 793 8.88 -3.36 6.10
C VAL A 793 10.26 -3.99 5.94
N LEU A 794 10.82 -4.59 6.98
CA LEU A 794 12.16 -5.17 6.94
C LEU A 794 12.17 -6.65 6.58
N ILE A 795 11.05 -7.37 6.73
CA ILE A 795 10.98 -8.79 6.40
C ILE A 795 11.28 -9.13 4.93
N PRO A 796 10.96 -8.27 3.94
CA PRO A 796 11.29 -8.56 2.54
C PRO A 796 12.81 -8.68 2.27
N VAL A 797 13.66 -8.11 3.13
CA VAL A 797 15.14 -8.27 3.07
C VAL A 797 15.55 -9.75 3.11
N PHE A 798 14.73 -10.60 3.72
CA PHE A 798 14.98 -12.03 3.87
C PHE A 798 14.28 -12.89 2.82
N ASN A 799 13.55 -12.28 1.88
CA ASN A 799 12.99 -13.00 0.75
C ASN A 799 14.11 -13.36 -0.23
N LEU A 800 14.38 -14.64 -0.51
CA LEU A 800 15.46 -15.01 -1.44
C LEU A 800 15.24 -14.48 -2.87
N LYS A 801 13.98 -14.23 -3.28
CA LYS A 801 13.67 -13.60 -4.57
C LYS A 801 14.25 -12.17 -4.66
N TRP A 802 14.38 -11.50 -3.52
CA TRP A 802 14.92 -10.14 -3.40
C TRP A 802 16.29 -9.97 -4.09
N VAL A 803 17.20 -10.94 -3.90
CA VAL A 803 18.57 -10.86 -4.45
C VAL A 803 18.54 -10.93 -5.97
N ASN A 804 17.70 -11.81 -6.52
CA ASN A 804 17.52 -11.93 -7.97
C ASN A 804 16.86 -10.68 -8.55
N ASN A 805 15.84 -10.14 -7.87
CA ASN A 805 15.17 -8.91 -8.30
C ASN A 805 16.14 -7.73 -8.30
N LEU A 806 16.95 -7.56 -7.24
CA LEU A 806 17.97 -6.50 -7.18
C LEU A 806 18.97 -6.55 -8.34
N ALA A 807 19.37 -7.77 -8.76
CA ALA A 807 20.28 -7.95 -9.88
C ALA A 807 19.65 -7.59 -11.24
N GLN A 808 18.32 -7.60 -11.34
CA GLN A 808 17.57 -7.29 -12.55
C GLN A 808 17.12 -5.83 -12.65
N ILE A 809 17.28 -5.04 -11.58
CA ILE A 809 16.88 -3.63 -11.59
C ILE A 809 17.69 -2.87 -12.65
N LYS A 810 16.95 -2.32 -13.61
CA LYS A 810 17.47 -1.37 -14.60
C LYS A 810 17.11 0.03 -14.15
N SER A 811 18.10 0.90 -14.12
CA SER A 811 17.91 2.32 -13.78
C SER A 811 18.49 3.19 -14.87
N PHE A 812 17.88 4.35 -15.04
CA PHE A 812 18.12 5.31 -16.09
C PHE A 812 17.73 4.80 -17.47
N THR A 813 16.83 5.52 -18.11
CA THR A 813 16.50 5.33 -19.52
C THR A 813 16.31 6.67 -20.20
N SER A 814 16.77 6.74 -21.44
CA SER A 814 16.64 7.93 -22.27
C SER A 814 15.32 7.95 -23.05
N ASN A 815 14.63 6.81 -23.11
CA ASN A 815 13.40 6.67 -23.88
C ASN A 815 12.42 5.69 -23.20
N VAL A 816 11.76 6.16 -22.15
CA VAL A 816 10.66 5.44 -21.48
C VAL A 816 9.58 5.00 -22.47
N THR A 817 9.26 5.85 -23.45
CA THR A 817 8.20 5.60 -24.43
C THR A 817 8.41 4.30 -25.20
N ALA A 818 9.66 3.87 -25.44
CA ALA A 818 9.95 2.64 -26.18
C ALA A 818 9.46 1.36 -25.50
N ASN A 819 9.15 1.42 -24.20
CA ASN A 819 8.66 0.28 -23.42
C ASN A 819 7.13 0.25 -23.30
N LEU A 820 6.40 1.22 -23.86
CA LEU A 820 4.94 1.18 -23.89
C LEU A 820 4.43 0.04 -24.77
N PRO A 821 3.21 -0.47 -24.52
CA PRO A 821 2.57 -1.46 -25.37
C PRO A 821 2.52 -0.98 -26.83
N LYS A 822 2.91 -1.85 -27.76
CA LYS A 822 2.78 -1.58 -29.19
C LYS A 822 1.32 -1.74 -29.63
N ALA A 823 0.93 -1.02 -30.68
CA ALA A 823 -0.36 -1.19 -31.30
C ALA A 823 -0.55 -2.64 -31.76
N THR A 824 -1.78 -3.15 -31.65
CA THR A 824 -2.15 -4.46 -32.20
C THR A 824 -2.10 -4.41 -33.72
N ASP A 825 -1.97 -5.58 -34.36
CA ASP A 825 -1.95 -5.66 -35.83
C ASP A 825 -3.24 -5.09 -36.43
N GLU A 826 -4.38 -5.30 -35.78
CA GLU A 826 -5.65 -4.71 -36.20
C GLU A 826 -5.63 -3.18 -36.14
N LEU A 827 -5.22 -2.60 -35.01
CA LEU A 827 -5.14 -1.14 -34.89
C LEU A 827 -4.15 -0.55 -35.90
N GLN A 828 -3.02 -1.22 -36.12
CA GLN A 828 -2.05 -0.79 -37.13
C GLN A 828 -2.65 -0.84 -38.54
N GLN A 829 -3.34 -1.92 -38.90
CA GLN A 829 -4.03 -2.04 -40.20
C GLN A 829 -5.10 -0.98 -40.39
N LEU A 830 -5.87 -0.69 -39.34
CA LEU A 830 -6.88 0.38 -39.35
C LEU A 830 -6.23 1.73 -39.63
N ILE A 831 -5.12 2.07 -38.95
CA ILE A 831 -4.35 3.30 -39.18
C ILE A 831 -3.73 3.33 -40.59
N ASP A 832 -3.21 2.21 -41.07
CA ASP A 832 -2.65 2.12 -42.43
C ASP A 832 -3.74 2.32 -43.50
N ASN A 833 -4.97 1.86 -43.23
CA ASN A 833 -6.12 2.03 -44.11
C ASN A 833 -6.63 3.49 -44.15
N ILE A 834 -6.66 4.19 -43.01
CA ILE A 834 -7.14 5.57 -42.96
C ILE A 834 -6.14 6.57 -43.55
N GLN A 835 -4.86 6.18 -43.62
CA GLN A 835 -3.75 6.99 -44.15
C GLN A 835 -3.77 8.41 -43.55
N PRO A 836 -3.53 8.55 -42.24
CA PRO A 836 -3.60 9.85 -41.57
C PRO A 836 -2.62 10.83 -42.21
N LEU A 837 -3.03 12.09 -42.31
CA LEU A 837 -2.12 13.13 -42.81
C LEU A 837 -0.95 13.29 -41.83
N THR A 838 0.22 13.71 -42.33
CA THR A 838 1.43 13.86 -41.52
C THR A 838 1.27 14.81 -40.33
N ASP A 839 0.26 15.70 -40.37
CA ASP A 839 -0.05 16.66 -39.32
C ASP A 839 -1.34 16.35 -38.55
N GLU A 840 -2.02 15.24 -38.87
CA GLU A 840 -3.24 14.83 -38.17
C GLU A 840 -2.92 14.39 -36.73
N SER A 841 -3.85 14.62 -35.81
CA SER A 841 -3.68 14.27 -34.39
C SER A 841 -4.54 13.07 -34.04
N ILE A 842 -4.02 12.17 -33.20
CA ILE A 842 -4.74 10.99 -32.74
C ILE A 842 -5.07 11.14 -31.26
N VAL A 843 -6.32 10.89 -30.90
CA VAL A 843 -6.76 10.78 -29.51
C VAL A 843 -7.25 9.36 -29.28
N TYR A 844 -6.71 8.70 -28.25
CA TYR A 844 -7.09 7.34 -27.88
C TYR A 844 -8.13 7.35 -26.75
N TYR A 845 -9.14 6.50 -26.89
CA TYR A 845 -10.18 6.28 -25.91
C TYR A 845 -10.38 4.78 -25.70
N GLY A 846 -9.93 4.30 -24.54
CA GLY A 846 -9.84 2.88 -24.20
C GLY A 846 -9.81 2.68 -22.69
N ASP A 847 -10.03 1.46 -22.22
CA ASP A 847 -10.04 1.17 -20.77
C ASP A 847 -8.67 1.44 -20.14
N ASP A 848 -7.59 1.25 -20.92
CA ASP A 848 -6.22 1.49 -20.49
C ASP A 848 -5.83 2.97 -20.45
N ALA A 849 -6.61 3.87 -21.06
CA ALA A 849 -6.37 5.31 -21.23
C ALA A 849 -5.04 5.74 -21.90
N ALA A 850 -4.00 4.92 -21.86
CA ALA A 850 -2.71 5.14 -22.51
C ALA A 850 -2.79 4.74 -24.00
N PRO A 851 -2.35 5.59 -24.92
CA PRO A 851 -2.29 5.23 -26.33
C PRO A 851 -1.17 4.20 -26.57
N PRO A 852 -1.41 3.14 -27.38
CA PRO A 852 -0.35 2.23 -27.77
C PRO A 852 0.63 2.90 -28.75
N ILE A 853 1.87 2.40 -28.81
CA ILE A 853 2.87 2.90 -29.77
C ILE A 853 2.53 2.42 -31.18
N LEU A 854 2.26 3.36 -32.09
CA LEU A 854 2.13 3.09 -33.52
C LEU A 854 3.50 2.83 -34.15
N SER A 855 3.54 1.97 -35.15
CA SER A 855 4.77 1.64 -35.88
C SER A 855 5.03 2.60 -37.05
N GLY A 856 6.29 2.62 -37.53
CA GLY A 856 6.70 3.41 -38.70
C GLY A 856 6.61 4.92 -38.49
N ASP A 857 6.20 5.64 -39.54
CA ASP A 857 6.11 7.11 -39.55
C ASP A 857 5.00 7.65 -38.64
N TYR A 858 4.04 6.80 -38.25
CA TYR A 858 2.88 7.17 -37.43
C TYR A 858 3.19 7.31 -35.94
N ALA A 859 4.37 6.90 -35.48
CA ALA A 859 4.77 7.03 -34.07
C ALA A 859 4.68 8.48 -33.55
N ARG A 860 4.82 9.48 -34.43
CA ARG A 860 4.72 10.91 -34.11
C ARG A 860 3.30 11.41 -33.87
N LEU A 861 2.29 10.69 -34.35
CA LEU A 861 0.89 11.11 -34.22
C LEU A 861 0.42 11.06 -32.76
N ASN A 862 1.08 10.27 -31.92
CA ASN A 862 0.83 10.16 -30.49
C ASN A 862 1.35 11.35 -29.66
N GLU A 863 2.00 12.37 -30.27
CA GLU A 863 2.53 13.53 -29.53
C GLU A 863 1.62 14.76 -29.60
N ARG A 864 0.64 14.75 -30.50
CA ARG A 864 -0.27 15.87 -30.77
C ARG A 864 -1.70 15.51 -30.43
N ASN A 865 -2.40 16.41 -29.74
CA ASN A 865 -3.78 16.21 -29.31
C ASN A 865 -4.69 17.34 -29.75
N TRP A 866 -5.82 16.96 -30.32
CA TRP A 866 -6.89 17.90 -30.72
C TRP A 866 -8.03 17.97 -29.70
N LEU A 867 -7.97 17.14 -28.64
CA LEU A 867 -8.91 17.11 -27.51
C LEU A 867 -8.16 17.13 -26.17
N PRO A 868 -8.81 17.53 -25.06
CA PRO A 868 -8.25 17.33 -23.72
C PRO A 868 -8.12 15.83 -23.43
N ILE A 869 -6.92 15.38 -23.07
CA ILE A 869 -6.63 13.97 -22.79
C ILE A 869 -6.10 13.75 -21.35
N PRO A 870 -6.28 12.55 -20.79
CA PRO A 870 -7.14 11.46 -21.29
C PRO A 870 -8.63 11.83 -21.20
N LEU A 871 -9.44 11.40 -22.19
CA LEU A 871 -10.89 11.69 -22.22
C LEU A 871 -11.63 11.12 -21.00
N GLN A 872 -11.08 10.07 -20.39
CA GLN A 872 -11.55 9.43 -19.17
C GLN A 872 -11.61 10.42 -17.98
N LEU A 873 -10.79 11.48 -17.99
CA LEU A 873 -10.88 12.55 -16.98
C LEU A 873 -12.13 13.41 -17.13
N LEU A 874 -12.78 13.39 -18.29
CA LEU A 874 -14.03 14.12 -18.54
C LEU A 874 -15.28 13.30 -18.20
N GLU A 875 -15.11 12.08 -17.72
CA GLU A 875 -16.19 11.21 -17.28
C GLU A 875 -16.51 11.40 -15.80
N GLN A 876 -17.39 10.55 -15.27
CA GLN A 876 -17.64 10.49 -13.84
C GLN A 876 -16.31 10.34 -13.07
N PRO A 877 -16.12 11.14 -12.01
CA PRO A 877 -17.17 11.84 -11.27
C PRO A 877 -17.51 13.26 -11.77
N LEU A 878 -17.00 13.71 -12.92
CA LEU A 878 -17.44 14.97 -13.51
C LEU A 878 -18.86 14.86 -14.08
N SER A 879 -19.59 15.96 -13.99
CA SER A 879 -20.91 16.07 -14.62
C SER A 879 -20.77 16.33 -16.12
N GLU A 880 -21.80 15.97 -16.89
CA GLU A 880 -21.87 16.21 -18.33
C GLU A 880 -21.73 17.70 -18.67
N ALA A 881 -22.26 18.59 -17.83
CA ALA A 881 -22.10 20.03 -17.99
C ALA A 881 -20.63 20.47 -17.89
N ARG A 882 -19.86 19.86 -16.98
CA ARG A 882 -18.41 20.14 -16.85
C ARG A 882 -17.62 19.54 -18.01
N ARG A 883 -17.95 18.31 -18.45
CA ARG A 883 -17.40 17.71 -19.67
C ARG A 883 -17.58 18.63 -20.88
N LYS A 884 -18.82 19.05 -21.15
CA LYS A 884 -19.14 19.96 -22.25
C LYS A 884 -18.36 21.27 -22.16
N LEU A 885 -18.23 21.83 -20.97
CA LEU A 885 -17.48 23.07 -20.75
C LEU A 885 -15.99 22.92 -21.11
N TYR A 886 -15.34 21.84 -20.69
CA TYR A 886 -13.93 21.57 -21.02
C TYR A 886 -13.73 21.39 -22.52
N LEU A 887 -14.56 20.57 -23.17
CA LEU A 887 -14.49 20.37 -24.62
C LEU A 887 -14.69 21.69 -25.36
N THR A 888 -15.72 22.46 -25.00
CA THR A 888 -16.00 23.77 -25.61
C THR A 888 -14.80 24.71 -25.45
N ARG A 889 -14.25 24.85 -24.25
CA ARG A 889 -13.10 25.74 -24.01
C ARG A 889 -11.86 25.32 -24.79
N TYR A 890 -11.55 24.02 -24.79
CA TYR A 890 -10.36 23.49 -25.46
C TYR A 890 -10.47 23.64 -26.98
N ILE A 891 -11.58 23.19 -27.56
CA ILE A 891 -11.82 23.23 -29.01
C ILE A 891 -11.88 24.68 -29.51
N CYS A 892 -12.63 25.55 -28.85
CA CYS A 892 -12.82 26.93 -29.33
C CYS A 892 -11.57 27.80 -29.21
N ARG A 893 -10.71 27.55 -28.21
CA ARG A 893 -9.46 28.30 -28.03
C ARG A 893 -8.37 27.81 -28.98
N ASN A 894 -8.17 26.49 -29.05
CA ASN A 894 -7.10 25.91 -29.86
C ASN A 894 -7.46 25.89 -31.35
N GLN A 895 -8.76 25.86 -31.67
CA GLN A 895 -9.32 25.71 -33.02
C GLN A 895 -8.62 24.59 -33.82
N PRO A 896 -8.60 23.34 -33.30
CA PRO A 896 -8.03 22.23 -34.06
C PRO A 896 -8.80 22.04 -35.37
N ASN A 897 -8.12 21.64 -36.44
CA ASN A 897 -8.79 21.32 -37.71
C ASN A 897 -9.61 20.01 -37.67
N GLY A 898 -9.53 19.27 -36.56
CA GLY A 898 -10.04 17.91 -36.40
C GLY A 898 -8.89 16.92 -36.15
N GLY A 899 -9.22 15.64 -36.18
CA GLY A 899 -8.28 14.55 -35.97
C GLY A 899 -8.99 13.20 -35.90
N ILE A 900 -8.24 12.17 -35.54
CA ILE A 900 -8.77 10.80 -35.44
C ILE A 900 -9.01 10.48 -33.97
N LEU A 901 -10.21 10.03 -33.65
CA LEU A 901 -10.55 9.42 -32.37
C LEU A 901 -10.51 7.90 -32.55
N VAL A 902 -9.57 7.24 -31.87
CA VAL A 902 -9.46 5.78 -31.82
C VAL A 902 -10.17 5.30 -30.56
N ASN A 903 -11.23 4.53 -30.73
CA ASN A 903 -11.99 3.91 -29.66
C ASN A 903 -11.69 2.40 -29.59
N ARG A 904 -11.39 1.87 -28.41
CA ARG A 904 -11.39 0.42 -28.17
C ARG A 904 -12.82 -0.07 -27.90
N ASN A 905 -13.29 -1.04 -28.66
CA ASN A 905 -14.62 -1.64 -28.54
C ASN A 905 -14.68 -2.49 -27.26
N SER A 906 -15.08 -1.88 -26.14
CA SER A 906 -15.42 -2.62 -24.92
C SER A 906 -16.82 -2.22 -24.43
N ASP A 907 -17.55 -3.19 -23.85
CA ASP A 907 -18.92 -2.97 -23.36
C ASP A 907 -19.00 -1.84 -22.33
N SER A 908 -17.93 -1.66 -21.53
CA SER A 908 -17.85 -0.62 -20.51
C SER A 908 -17.74 0.78 -21.14
N ILE A 909 -17.10 0.90 -22.31
CA ILE A 909 -16.79 2.16 -22.98
C ILE A 909 -17.92 2.59 -23.90
N LEU A 910 -18.60 1.65 -24.56
CA LEU A 910 -19.52 1.93 -25.66
C LEU A 910 -20.66 2.88 -25.25
N VAL A 911 -21.20 2.74 -24.03
CA VAL A 911 -22.23 3.64 -23.48
C VAL A 911 -21.67 5.05 -23.23
N ARG A 912 -20.43 5.14 -22.75
CA ARG A 912 -19.77 6.42 -22.41
C ARG A 912 -19.32 7.16 -23.67
N LEU A 913 -18.86 6.42 -24.69
CA LEU A 913 -18.46 6.94 -25.99
C LEU A 913 -19.58 7.73 -26.67
N GLN A 914 -20.82 7.25 -26.62
CA GLN A 914 -21.96 7.91 -27.28
C GLN A 914 -22.14 9.36 -26.80
N GLY A 915 -21.90 9.63 -25.51
CA GLY A 915 -21.93 10.98 -24.97
C GLY A 915 -20.85 11.88 -25.58
N PHE A 916 -19.62 11.38 -25.73
CA PHE A 916 -18.54 12.11 -26.38
C PHE A 916 -18.81 12.34 -27.87
N LEU A 917 -19.24 11.31 -28.61
CA LEU A 917 -19.56 11.45 -30.04
C LEU A 917 -20.67 12.49 -30.25
N HIS A 918 -21.71 12.48 -29.42
CA HIS A 918 -22.78 13.47 -29.49
C HIS A 918 -22.26 14.91 -29.26
N GLU A 919 -21.36 15.11 -28.31
CA GLU A 919 -20.78 16.42 -28.03
C GLU A 919 -19.79 16.86 -29.12
N LEU A 920 -18.97 15.96 -29.65
CA LEU A 920 -17.99 16.25 -30.71
C LEU A 920 -18.68 16.59 -32.04
N ASN A 921 -19.81 15.95 -32.37
CA ASN A 921 -20.60 16.26 -33.55
C ASN A 921 -21.21 17.67 -33.55
N GLN A 922 -21.18 18.38 -32.42
CA GLN A 922 -21.54 19.80 -32.37
C GLN A 922 -20.42 20.68 -32.94
N PHE A 923 -19.16 20.23 -32.84
CA PHE A 923 -17.99 21.00 -33.21
C PHE A 923 -17.33 20.55 -34.51
N TYR A 924 -17.56 19.32 -34.95
CA TYR A 924 -16.88 18.75 -36.12
C TYR A 924 -17.83 17.89 -36.94
N ASP A 925 -17.55 17.81 -38.23
CA ASP A 925 -18.16 16.86 -39.14
C ASP A 925 -17.41 15.53 -39.09
N VAL A 926 -18.14 14.43 -38.96
CA VAL A 926 -17.59 13.07 -39.10
C VAL A 926 -17.38 12.78 -40.58
N GLN A 927 -16.12 12.70 -41.01
CA GLN A 927 -15.77 12.41 -42.40
C GLN A 927 -15.81 10.92 -42.71
N GLU A 928 -15.30 10.12 -41.78
CA GLU A 928 -15.09 8.69 -41.98
C GLU A 928 -15.22 7.94 -40.65
N VAL A 929 -15.85 6.78 -40.70
CA VAL A 929 -15.90 5.83 -39.58
C VAL A 929 -15.42 4.48 -40.10
N ILE A 930 -14.31 3.99 -39.54
CA ILE A 930 -13.76 2.67 -39.88
C ILE A 930 -14.01 1.75 -38.70
N LEU A 931 -14.67 0.63 -38.97
CA LEU A 931 -15.01 -0.39 -37.99
C LEU A 931 -14.02 -1.55 -38.10
N GLY A 932 -13.34 -1.83 -37.00
CA GLY A 932 -12.66 -3.10 -36.74
C GLY A 932 -13.41 -3.93 -35.70
N ASP A 933 -12.87 -5.10 -35.40
CA ASP A 933 -13.39 -6.00 -34.38
C ASP A 933 -13.13 -5.43 -32.97
N GLU A 934 -11.87 -5.09 -32.67
CA GLU A 934 -11.47 -4.51 -31.38
C GLU A 934 -11.48 -2.98 -31.36
N PHE A 935 -11.40 -2.30 -32.51
CA PHE A 935 -11.29 -0.84 -32.56
C PHE A 935 -12.29 -0.20 -33.52
N THR A 936 -12.74 1.00 -33.16
CA THR A 936 -13.50 1.88 -34.06
C THR A 936 -12.76 3.20 -34.18
N MET A 937 -12.57 3.70 -35.40
CA MET A 937 -11.93 4.99 -35.65
C MET A 937 -12.92 5.98 -36.24
N HIS A 938 -12.98 7.17 -35.66
CA HIS A 938 -13.77 8.29 -36.16
C HIS A 938 -12.84 9.41 -36.62
N ARG A 939 -12.88 9.77 -37.90
CA ARG A 939 -12.14 10.91 -38.45
C ARG A 939 -13.01 12.15 -38.46
N TYR A 940 -12.57 13.18 -37.75
CA TYR A 940 -13.26 14.46 -37.64
C TYR A 940 -12.54 15.52 -38.46
N SER A 941 -13.30 16.40 -39.10
CA SER A 941 -12.78 17.63 -39.71
C SER A 941 -13.85 18.74 -39.70
N GLY A 942 -13.52 19.92 -40.23
CA GLY A 942 -14.52 20.98 -40.42
C GLY A 942 -15.02 21.60 -39.11
N ILE A 943 -14.14 22.27 -38.38
CA ILE A 943 -14.50 22.90 -37.09
C ILE A 943 -15.66 23.91 -37.26
N ASN A 944 -16.77 23.64 -36.57
CA ASN A 944 -17.94 24.52 -36.51
C ASN A 944 -17.83 25.46 -35.30
N LEU A 945 -17.39 26.69 -35.57
CA LEU A 945 -17.24 27.73 -34.54
C LEU A 945 -18.57 28.38 -34.12
N GLN A 946 -19.73 28.01 -34.69
CA GLN A 946 -21.03 28.57 -34.29
C GLN A 946 -21.38 28.22 -32.83
N HIS A 947 -20.84 27.12 -32.32
CA HIS A 947 -21.02 26.69 -30.93
C HIS A 947 -19.98 27.29 -29.97
N CYS A 948 -19.05 28.12 -30.47
CA CYS A 948 -18.04 28.78 -29.64
C CYS A 948 -18.56 30.09 -29.04
N PRO A 949 -18.53 30.26 -27.71
CA PRO A 949 -18.86 31.53 -27.09
C PRO A 949 -17.92 32.63 -27.58
N ALA A 950 -18.45 33.83 -27.87
CA ALA A 950 -17.68 34.97 -28.38
C ALA A 950 -16.49 35.35 -27.46
N GLU A 951 -16.60 35.08 -26.17
CA GLU A 951 -15.56 35.35 -25.17
C GLU A 951 -14.37 34.38 -25.25
N VAL A 952 -14.56 33.16 -25.77
CA VAL A 952 -13.51 32.13 -25.85
C VAL A 952 -12.76 32.18 -27.19
N GLY A 953 -13.39 32.72 -28.24
CA GLY A 953 -12.87 32.69 -29.62
C GLY A 953 -11.87 33.79 -30.00
N LYS A 954 -11.62 34.80 -29.13
CA LYS A 954 -10.58 35.79 -29.40
C LYS A 954 -9.21 35.19 -29.08
N LYS A 955 -8.51 34.66 -30.08
CA LYS A 955 -7.06 34.44 -29.97
C LYS A 955 -6.41 35.77 -29.59
N THR A 956 -5.92 35.87 -28.36
CA THR A 956 -4.99 36.93 -27.97
C THR A 956 -3.74 36.73 -28.83
N SER A 957 -3.61 37.54 -29.88
CA SER A 957 -2.51 37.53 -30.85
C SER A 957 -1.16 37.74 -30.21
#